data_AF-A0A2E7C0C6-F1
#
_entry.id   AF-A0A2E7C0C6-F1
#
_cell.length_a   1.000
_cell.length_b   1.000
_cell.length_c   1.000
_cell.angle_alpha   90.00
_cell.angle_beta   90.00
_cell.angle_gamma   90.00
#
_symmetry.space_group_name_H-M   'P 1'
#
loop_
_entity.id
_entity.type
_entity.pdbx_description
1 polymer ?
#
loop_
_entity_poly.entity_id
_entity_poly.type
_entity_poly.pdbx_seq_one_letter_code
_entity_poly.pdbx_strand_id
1 'polypeptide(L)'
;MSDIVAYDLETYPNAFTGVFIDPNKRKIYVFEISDRKDDSKRLRKHLGHIYKNKTVMVGFNSVGFDSPILHKWLRKEITTPLEIFEYAQEIIEDGNNGDKFKHLVPKNKEWLKQLDLYKINHYDNKAKATSLKMIEFNSRSENIEDLPYDVGSILTGEQIDKLIEYNKHDVMETLKFYNSPKMQEAINLRKELTEKYGIDFTNFNDSKIGNQFFQMQLESENPDSCYKTLPDGKKVMRQTKRKFIDFNDLKLDYIDFELPQFKALMTWLRKQKITETKGVFSDIEEHNLGELAKYCEMEIKSVKLKTKELKGREIRKPYLDKLKTDLSDDERIKTENELYGEPNQKDIDELMKLHPMGWVKRNYLKSGKTTWSFNWRMTETLNIVINGFTLVYGTGGIHASVENKTYYSNDEYIIVDYDYASMYPNIFISNKIHPEHLGEEFCDIYKDLYLERKKHPKGSNLNLAYKLALNSVYGNTNNKYSVFYDPQSTINCTVLGQLTLTNLVEKLVTQVKDLEMIQCNTDGLTVYIKRSDAELVDKIVSDWDKVCGLEMEKVTYKMMAIADVNNYIAQYDSGDLKMNGRYEYRDAHTHPSGQGLDMHQNKSALIIREAAVRCITEGIPVEHTIKKCKDPFDFMLRTKVPRSSRLELRYYDSDGELINTELQQNITRYYIANNGGKLVKIMPPVPKDPEKEREFGIDASWLAKTCNNMKQFDWDINYDYYISEAKKLVEGVGA
;
A
#
# COMPACT_ATOMS: atom_id res chain seq x y z
N MET A 1 -29.85 18.06 -8.69
CA MET A 1 -28.38 18.09 -8.53
C MET A 1 -28.01 19.48 -8.04
N SER A 2 -27.13 19.60 -7.06
CA SER A 2 -26.46 20.88 -6.78
C SER A 2 -25.73 21.32 -8.05
N ASP A 3 -25.83 22.60 -8.43
CA ASP A 3 -24.99 23.13 -9.49
C ASP A 3 -23.52 22.94 -9.10
N ILE A 4 -22.72 22.39 -10.02
CA ILE A 4 -21.29 22.21 -9.83
C ILE A 4 -20.50 22.95 -10.90
N VAL A 5 -19.29 23.35 -10.54
CA VAL A 5 -18.28 23.88 -11.48
C VAL A 5 -16.97 23.16 -11.20
N ALA A 6 -16.45 22.44 -12.18
CA ALA A 6 -15.11 21.85 -12.10
C ALA A 6 -14.07 22.94 -12.31
N TYR A 7 -12.95 22.92 -11.59
CA TYR A 7 -11.92 23.93 -11.73
C TYR A 7 -10.54 23.45 -11.28
N ASP A 8 -9.53 24.18 -11.71
CA ASP A 8 -8.12 23.99 -11.36
C ASP A 8 -7.35 25.31 -11.59
N LEU A 9 -6.21 25.50 -10.92
CA LEU A 9 -5.41 26.72 -10.98
C LEU A 9 -3.95 26.42 -11.33
N GLU A 10 -3.35 27.29 -12.14
CA GLU A 10 -1.91 27.24 -12.42
C GLU A 10 -1.21 28.51 -11.96
N THR A 11 -0.03 28.33 -11.35
CA THR A 11 0.76 29.43 -10.76
C THR A 11 2.20 29.41 -11.26
N TYR A 12 2.64 30.54 -11.82
CA TYR A 12 4.02 30.86 -12.18
C TYR A 12 4.33 32.29 -11.69
N PRO A 13 5.62 32.65 -11.52
CA PRO A 13 5.98 33.96 -10.96
C PRO A 13 5.40 35.16 -11.71
N ASN A 14 5.15 35.05 -13.02
CA ASN A 14 4.56 36.11 -13.84
C ASN A 14 3.17 35.77 -14.42
N ALA A 15 2.57 34.64 -14.05
CA ALA A 15 1.27 34.23 -14.56
C ALA A 15 0.47 33.42 -13.54
N PHE A 16 -0.79 33.79 -13.35
CA PHE A 16 -1.80 33.03 -12.65
C PHE A 16 -2.96 32.75 -13.61
N THR A 17 -3.31 31.48 -13.77
CA THR A 17 -4.45 31.09 -14.60
C THR A 17 -5.42 30.24 -13.81
N GLY A 18 -6.70 30.34 -14.15
CA GLY A 18 -7.75 29.51 -13.58
C GLY A 18 -8.79 29.16 -14.62
N VAL A 19 -9.04 27.86 -14.78
CA VAL A 19 -10.06 27.32 -15.67
C VAL A 19 -11.23 26.79 -14.86
N PHE A 20 -12.44 27.11 -15.30
CA PHE A 20 -13.69 26.70 -14.65
C PHE A 20 -14.65 26.16 -15.72
N ILE A 21 -15.14 24.94 -15.53
CA ILE A 21 -16.07 24.27 -16.44
C ILE A 21 -17.41 24.08 -15.73
N ASP A 22 -18.45 24.69 -16.30
CA ASP A 22 -19.83 24.49 -15.90
C ASP A 22 -20.47 23.47 -16.86
N PRO A 23 -20.60 22.19 -16.46
CA PRO A 23 -21.14 21.15 -17.33
C PRO A 23 -22.62 21.35 -17.65
N ASN A 24 -23.38 21.98 -16.74
CA ASN A 24 -24.81 22.25 -16.94
C ASN A 24 -25.01 23.29 -18.04
N LYS A 25 -24.16 24.33 -18.08
CA LYS A 25 -24.18 25.36 -19.13
C LYS A 25 -23.37 25.01 -20.36
N ARG A 26 -22.59 23.91 -20.32
CA ARG A 26 -21.59 23.55 -21.34
C ARG A 26 -20.64 24.72 -21.67
N LYS A 27 -20.18 25.42 -20.63
CA LYS A 27 -19.32 26.61 -20.76
C LYS A 27 -18.01 26.42 -20.03
N ILE A 28 -16.93 26.82 -20.70
CA ILE A 28 -15.58 26.92 -20.13
C ILE A 28 -15.29 28.40 -19.91
N TYR A 29 -14.91 28.76 -18.69
CA TYR A 29 -14.46 30.08 -18.31
C TYR A 29 -12.97 30.02 -18.00
N VAL A 30 -12.18 30.82 -18.71
CA VAL A 30 -10.73 30.93 -18.52
C VAL A 30 -10.44 32.30 -17.95
N PHE A 31 -9.55 32.38 -16.96
CA PHE A 31 -9.07 33.63 -16.39
C PHE A 31 -7.55 33.64 -16.37
N GLU A 32 -6.98 34.80 -16.70
CA GLU A 32 -5.54 35.02 -16.70
C GLU A 32 -5.24 36.33 -15.95
N ILE A 33 -4.29 36.26 -15.02
CA ILE A 33 -3.65 37.42 -14.39
C ILE A 33 -2.16 37.28 -14.66
N SER A 34 -1.64 38.12 -15.54
CA SER A 34 -0.25 38.11 -16.03
C SER A 34 0.17 39.51 -16.43
N ASP A 35 1.42 39.67 -16.86
CA ASP A 35 1.93 40.94 -17.40
C ASP A 35 1.16 41.42 -18.64
N ARG A 36 0.54 40.51 -19.40
CA ARG A 36 -0.20 40.84 -20.64
C ARG A 36 -1.71 40.97 -20.45
N LYS A 37 -2.28 40.46 -19.35
CA LYS A 37 -3.73 40.40 -19.16
C LYS A 37 -4.11 40.35 -17.69
N ASP A 38 -5.07 41.18 -17.28
CA ASP A 38 -5.62 41.16 -15.91
C ASP A 38 -7.14 40.89 -15.92
N ASP A 39 -7.50 39.62 -15.74
CA ASP A 39 -8.89 39.18 -15.59
C ASP A 39 -9.39 39.20 -14.14
N SER A 40 -8.65 39.79 -13.19
CA SER A 40 -8.99 39.80 -11.75
C SER A 40 -10.42 40.23 -11.45
N LYS A 41 -10.91 41.29 -12.11
CA LYS A 41 -12.28 41.79 -11.93
C LYS A 41 -13.31 40.77 -12.45
N ARG A 42 -13.02 40.12 -13.59
CA ARG A 42 -13.90 39.10 -14.18
C ARG A 42 -13.95 37.85 -13.31
N LEU A 43 -12.80 37.42 -12.78
CA LEU A 43 -12.70 36.28 -11.87
C LEU A 43 -13.47 36.53 -10.57
N ARG A 44 -13.31 37.68 -9.90
CA ARG A 44 -14.10 38.02 -8.70
C ARG A 44 -15.60 38.00 -8.98
N LYS A 45 -16.02 38.53 -10.14
CA LYS A 45 -17.43 38.48 -10.55
C LYS A 45 -17.91 37.04 -10.72
N HIS A 46 -17.11 36.17 -11.34
CA HIS A 46 -17.44 34.76 -11.53
C HIS A 46 -17.56 34.00 -10.19
N LEU A 47 -16.55 34.10 -9.33
CA LEU A 47 -16.58 33.50 -7.99
C LEU A 47 -17.72 34.05 -7.13
N GLY A 48 -18.07 35.33 -7.28
CA GLY A 48 -19.24 35.94 -6.65
C GLY A 48 -20.57 35.34 -7.12
N HIS A 49 -20.68 34.89 -8.37
CA HIS A 49 -21.86 34.14 -8.83
C HIS A 49 -21.90 32.73 -8.24
N ILE A 50 -20.75 32.03 -8.20
CA ILE A 50 -20.63 30.70 -7.58
C ILE A 50 -21.09 30.78 -6.11
N TYR A 51 -20.59 31.77 -5.36
CA TYR A 51 -20.98 31.99 -3.97
C TYR A 51 -22.48 32.23 -3.81
N LYS A 52 -23.05 33.18 -4.57
CA LYS A 52 -24.48 33.54 -4.48
C LYS A 52 -25.40 32.37 -4.83
N ASN A 53 -25.02 31.59 -5.83
CA ASN A 53 -25.80 30.44 -6.28
C ASN A 53 -25.56 29.19 -5.41
N LYS A 54 -24.66 29.25 -4.42
CA LYS A 54 -24.24 28.11 -3.60
C LYS A 54 -23.75 26.92 -4.46
N THR A 55 -23.17 27.23 -5.62
CA THR A 55 -22.58 26.27 -6.55
C THR A 55 -21.36 25.62 -5.89
N VAL A 56 -21.23 24.30 -6.02
CA VAL A 56 -20.11 23.55 -5.44
C VAL A 56 -18.96 23.53 -6.45
N MET A 57 -17.76 23.89 -5.99
CA MET A 57 -16.55 23.84 -6.81
C MET A 57 -15.90 22.47 -6.67
N VAL A 58 -15.72 21.77 -7.80
CA VAL A 58 -15.11 20.43 -7.85
C VAL A 58 -13.68 20.56 -8.34
N GLY A 59 -12.71 20.04 -7.59
CA GLY A 59 -11.31 20.07 -7.98
C GLY A 59 -10.57 18.81 -7.53
N PHE A 60 -9.34 18.67 -8.01
CA PHE A 60 -8.45 17.58 -7.60
C PHE A 60 -7.39 18.13 -6.64
N ASN A 61 -7.48 17.78 -5.34
CA ASN A 61 -6.66 18.35 -4.26
C ASN A 61 -6.97 19.85 -3.98
N SER A 62 -8.17 20.30 -4.32
CA SER A 62 -8.59 21.69 -4.17
C SER A 62 -8.62 22.19 -2.73
N VAL A 63 -8.96 21.35 -1.75
CA VAL A 63 -8.97 21.76 -0.33
C VAL A 63 -7.56 21.97 0.19
N GLY A 64 -6.60 21.19 -0.31
CA GLY A 64 -5.19 21.27 0.09
C GLY A 64 -4.39 22.35 -0.62
N PHE A 65 -4.82 22.80 -1.80
CA PHE A 65 -4.01 23.68 -2.67
C PHE A 65 -4.79 24.89 -3.20
N ASP A 66 -5.76 24.69 -4.10
CA ASP A 66 -6.42 25.78 -4.83
C ASP A 66 -7.30 26.68 -3.96
N SER A 67 -8.06 26.09 -3.05
CA SER A 67 -9.00 26.80 -2.18
C SER A 67 -8.27 27.78 -1.23
N PRO A 68 -7.18 27.40 -0.55
CA PRO A 68 -6.33 28.34 0.18
C PRO A 68 -5.90 29.55 -0.65
N ILE A 69 -5.43 29.34 -1.88
CA ILE A 69 -4.98 30.39 -2.80
C ILE A 69 -6.14 31.35 -3.12
N LEU A 70 -7.29 30.83 -3.57
CA LEU A 70 -8.45 31.67 -3.91
C LEU A 70 -8.96 32.46 -2.70
N HIS A 71 -9.01 31.86 -1.51
CA HIS A 71 -9.52 32.55 -0.32
C HIS A 71 -8.56 33.66 0.16
N LYS A 72 -7.25 33.44 0.11
CA LYS A 72 -6.24 34.46 0.45
C LYS A 72 -6.28 35.61 -0.58
N TRP A 73 -6.44 35.27 -1.86
CA TRP A 73 -6.61 36.26 -2.93
C TRP A 73 -7.92 37.06 -2.83
N LEU A 74 -9.04 36.42 -2.48
CA LEU A 74 -10.32 37.09 -2.26
C LEU A 74 -10.28 38.05 -1.06
N ARG A 75 -9.48 37.75 -0.04
CA ARG A 75 -9.19 38.64 1.10
C ARG A 75 -8.23 39.78 0.75
N LYS A 76 -7.67 39.78 -0.47
CA LYS A 76 -6.65 40.73 -0.95
C LYS A 76 -5.35 40.67 -0.13
N GLU A 77 -5.05 39.52 0.47
CA GLU A 77 -3.79 39.28 1.18
C GLU A 77 -2.65 38.94 0.21
N ILE A 78 -3.01 38.42 -0.98
CA ILE A 78 -2.14 38.20 -2.14
C ILE A 78 -2.88 38.71 -3.38
N THR A 79 -2.21 39.39 -4.29
CA THR A 79 -2.88 40.06 -5.43
C THR A 79 -2.14 39.96 -6.75
N THR A 80 -0.81 39.88 -6.73
CA THR A 80 0.02 39.75 -7.94
C THR A 80 0.33 38.28 -8.26
N PRO A 81 0.67 37.93 -9.52
CA PRO A 81 1.07 36.57 -9.87
C PRO A 81 2.24 36.04 -9.02
N LEU A 82 3.23 36.90 -8.72
CA LEU A 82 4.37 36.53 -7.90
C LEU A 82 3.96 36.18 -6.47
N GLU A 83 3.16 37.02 -5.81
CA GLU A 83 2.66 36.75 -4.45
C GLU A 83 1.82 35.45 -4.40
N ILE A 84 1.03 35.20 -5.45
CA ILE A 84 0.24 33.97 -5.57
C ILE A 84 1.16 32.75 -5.72
N PHE A 85 2.17 32.84 -6.58
CA PHE A 85 3.15 31.79 -6.80
C PHE A 85 3.96 31.47 -5.54
N GLU A 86 4.48 32.49 -4.85
CA GLU A 86 5.23 32.32 -3.60
C GLU A 86 4.38 31.63 -2.53
N TYR A 87 3.12 32.01 -2.40
CA TYR A 87 2.20 31.35 -1.46
C TYR A 87 1.88 29.90 -1.88
N ALA A 88 1.75 29.64 -3.17
CA ALA A 88 1.58 28.27 -3.68
C ALA A 88 2.81 27.39 -3.37
N GLN A 89 4.02 27.94 -3.47
CA GLN A 89 5.25 27.23 -3.07
C GLN A 89 5.28 26.98 -1.56
N GLU A 90 4.90 27.97 -0.72
CA GLU A 90 4.80 27.80 0.74
C GLU A 90 3.89 26.60 1.10
N ILE A 91 2.71 26.49 0.47
CA ILE A 91 1.78 25.37 0.68
C ILE A 91 2.45 24.03 0.36
N ILE A 92 3.17 23.95 -0.76
CA ILE A 92 3.83 22.72 -1.22
C ILE A 92 4.98 22.33 -0.27
N GLU A 93 5.82 23.29 0.09
CA GLU A 93 6.98 23.10 0.98
C GLU A 93 6.53 22.64 2.37
N ASP A 94 5.56 23.33 2.98
CA ASP A 94 5.02 22.95 4.28
C ASP A 94 4.30 21.61 4.24
N GLY A 95 3.57 21.33 3.15
CA GLY A 95 2.95 20.04 2.91
C GLY A 95 3.95 18.88 2.84
N ASN A 96 5.12 19.12 2.24
CA ASN A 96 6.23 18.17 2.17
C ASN A 96 6.94 17.99 3.52
N ASN A 97 7.00 19.05 4.33
CA ASN A 97 7.57 19.05 5.68
C ASN A 97 6.63 18.46 6.75
N GLY A 98 5.37 18.16 6.40
CA GLY A 98 4.41 17.48 7.27
C GLY A 98 3.29 18.38 7.82
N ASP A 99 3.33 19.69 7.55
CA ASP A 99 2.38 20.69 8.04
C ASP A 99 1.17 20.90 7.11
N LYS A 100 0.63 19.79 6.60
CA LYS A 100 -0.48 19.75 5.62
C LYS A 100 -1.78 20.43 6.08
N PHE A 101 -1.91 20.79 7.35
CA PHE A 101 -3.10 21.44 7.91
C PHE A 101 -2.96 22.97 8.05
N LYS A 102 -1.73 23.52 7.93
CA LYS A 102 -1.42 24.93 8.22
C LYS A 102 -2.23 25.90 7.35
N HIS A 103 -2.42 25.56 6.07
CA HIS A 103 -3.05 26.44 5.10
C HIS A 103 -4.54 26.15 4.83
N LEU A 104 -5.11 25.14 5.49
CA LEU A 104 -6.51 24.80 5.27
C LEU A 104 -7.43 25.95 5.66
N VAL A 105 -8.38 26.27 4.80
CA VAL A 105 -9.37 27.32 5.07
C VAL A 105 -10.33 26.84 6.16
N PRO A 106 -10.43 27.54 7.31
CA PRO A 106 -11.38 27.17 8.35
C PRO A 106 -12.82 27.24 7.84
N LYS A 107 -13.71 26.32 8.27
CA LYS A 107 -15.11 26.25 7.80
C LYS A 107 -15.87 27.58 7.95
N ASN A 108 -15.64 28.34 9.02
CA ASN A 108 -16.27 29.66 9.23
C ASN A 108 -15.75 30.76 8.30
N LYS A 109 -14.65 30.50 7.58
CA LYS A 109 -14.01 31.40 6.61
C LYS A 109 -14.06 30.84 5.17
N GLU A 110 -14.69 29.68 4.97
CA GLU A 110 -14.89 29.05 3.67
C GLU A 110 -16.10 29.67 2.98
N TRP A 111 -15.85 30.55 2.01
CA TRP A 111 -16.89 31.18 1.22
C TRP A 111 -17.26 30.32 0.03
N LEU A 112 -16.27 29.69 -0.60
CA LEU A 112 -16.45 28.86 -1.79
C LEU A 112 -16.49 27.39 -1.37
N LYS A 113 -17.65 26.75 -1.48
CA LYS A 113 -17.82 25.33 -1.13
C LYS A 113 -16.99 24.43 -2.03
N GLN A 114 -16.18 23.56 -1.44
CA GLN A 114 -15.32 22.63 -2.16
C GLN A 114 -15.84 21.19 -2.12
N LEU A 115 -15.71 20.50 -3.25
CA LEU A 115 -15.75 19.05 -3.37
C LEU A 115 -14.40 18.57 -3.92
N ASP A 116 -13.60 17.98 -3.07
CA ASP A 116 -12.22 17.57 -3.37
C ASP A 116 -12.15 16.07 -3.62
N LEU A 117 -11.95 15.70 -4.88
CA LEU A 117 -11.88 14.31 -5.32
C LEU A 117 -10.68 13.57 -4.72
N TYR A 118 -9.59 14.29 -4.42
CA TYR A 118 -8.38 13.73 -3.81
C TYR A 118 -8.63 13.30 -2.36
N LYS A 119 -9.35 14.14 -1.60
CA LYS A 119 -9.72 13.88 -0.20
C LYS A 119 -10.74 12.75 -0.08
N ILE A 120 -11.76 12.72 -0.94
CA ILE A 120 -12.78 11.66 -0.96
C ILE A 120 -12.13 10.28 -1.09
N ASN A 121 -11.14 10.14 -1.99
CA ASN A 121 -10.45 8.87 -2.26
C ASN A 121 -9.28 8.59 -1.32
N HIS A 122 -9.05 9.45 -0.31
CA HIS A 122 -7.96 9.32 0.65
C HIS A 122 -6.56 9.34 -0.01
N TYR A 123 -6.41 10.00 -1.16
CA TYR A 123 -5.12 10.12 -1.85
C TYR A 123 -4.13 11.02 -1.09
N ASP A 124 -4.58 11.76 -0.08
CA ASP A 124 -3.70 12.48 0.86
C ASP A 124 -2.94 11.56 1.83
N ASN A 125 -3.31 10.27 1.88
CA ASN A 125 -2.52 9.23 2.52
C ASN A 125 -1.36 8.80 1.62
N LYS A 126 -0.13 8.80 2.16
CA LYS A 126 1.10 8.40 1.45
C LYS A 126 0.99 7.03 0.77
N ALA A 127 0.29 6.07 1.37
CA ALA A 127 0.13 4.72 0.81
C ALA A 127 -0.82 4.65 -0.40
N LYS A 128 -1.73 5.63 -0.55
CA LYS A 128 -2.71 5.71 -1.63
C LYS A 128 -2.48 6.91 -2.56
N ALA A 129 -1.42 7.68 -2.34
CA ALA A 129 -1.17 8.94 -3.02
C ALA A 129 -1.07 8.75 -4.54
N THR A 130 -2.02 9.36 -5.25
CA THR A 130 -2.20 9.20 -6.69
C THR A 130 -2.48 10.55 -7.30
N SER A 131 -1.65 10.99 -8.25
CA SER A 131 -1.86 12.25 -8.97
C SER A 131 -2.91 12.10 -10.07
N LEU A 132 -3.48 13.20 -10.53
CA LEU A 132 -4.46 13.20 -11.61
C LEU A 132 -3.92 12.47 -12.86
N LYS A 133 -2.67 12.70 -13.24
CA LYS A 133 -2.00 11.99 -14.37
C LYS A 133 -1.97 10.47 -14.23
N MET A 134 -1.87 9.97 -13.01
CA MET A 134 -1.93 8.52 -12.75
C MET A 134 -3.36 8.01 -12.84
N ILE A 135 -4.35 8.83 -12.44
CA ILE A 135 -5.77 8.56 -12.66
C ILE A 135 -6.09 8.56 -14.17
N GLU A 136 -5.56 9.51 -14.95
CA GLU A 136 -5.71 9.58 -16.42
C GLU A 136 -5.25 8.27 -17.08
N PHE A 137 -4.05 7.78 -16.73
CA PHE A 137 -3.56 6.47 -17.19
C PHE A 137 -4.52 5.35 -16.79
N ASN A 138 -4.88 5.26 -15.50
CA ASN A 138 -5.71 4.18 -14.96
C ASN A 138 -7.17 4.24 -15.43
N SER A 139 -7.61 5.40 -15.95
CA SER A 139 -8.94 5.66 -16.54
C SER A 139 -8.92 5.58 -18.07
N ARG A 140 -7.81 5.11 -18.65
CA ARG A 140 -7.63 4.95 -20.09
C ARG A 140 -7.89 6.25 -20.87
N SER A 141 -7.43 7.39 -20.36
CA SER A 141 -7.56 8.68 -21.05
C SER A 141 -6.72 8.70 -22.34
N GLU A 142 -7.25 9.30 -23.40
CA GLU A 142 -6.57 9.30 -24.71
C GLU A 142 -5.24 10.04 -24.67
N ASN A 143 -5.13 11.06 -23.84
CA ASN A 143 -3.94 11.88 -23.72
C ASN A 143 -3.54 12.01 -22.24
N ILE A 144 -2.24 12.02 -21.98
CA ILE A 144 -1.66 12.26 -20.65
C ILE A 144 -0.56 13.28 -20.85
N GLU A 145 -0.70 14.45 -20.25
CA GLU A 145 0.25 15.56 -20.38
C GLU A 145 0.79 15.93 -19.01
N ASP A 146 2.10 16.11 -18.87
CA ASP A 146 2.72 16.70 -17.70
C ASP A 146 2.78 18.23 -17.84
N LEU A 147 3.14 18.92 -16.76
CA LEU A 147 3.27 20.37 -16.76
C LEU A 147 4.26 20.81 -17.86
N PRO A 148 3.89 21.75 -18.75
CA PRO A 148 4.68 22.05 -19.95
C PRO A 148 5.98 22.81 -19.68
N TYR A 149 6.15 23.39 -18.49
CA TYR A 149 7.32 24.20 -18.11
C TYR A 149 7.74 23.96 -16.66
N ASP A 150 9.03 24.08 -16.39
CA ASP A 150 9.59 23.96 -15.05
C ASP A 150 8.99 24.99 -14.08
N VAL A 151 8.66 24.53 -12.88
CA VAL A 151 8.12 25.37 -11.80
C VAL A 151 9.10 26.52 -11.49
N GLY A 152 8.59 27.74 -11.41
CA GLY A 152 9.40 28.94 -11.15
C GLY A 152 9.94 29.63 -12.40
N SER A 153 9.68 29.11 -13.59
CA SER A 153 10.05 29.77 -14.85
C SER A 153 9.23 31.04 -15.10
N ILE A 154 9.84 32.07 -15.71
CA ILE A 154 9.11 33.22 -16.25
C ILE A 154 8.62 32.87 -17.65
N LEU A 155 7.31 32.91 -17.86
CA LEU A 155 6.68 32.43 -19.09
C LEU A 155 6.47 33.56 -20.12
N THR A 156 6.70 33.27 -21.40
CA THR A 156 6.28 34.13 -22.52
C THR A 156 4.78 34.05 -22.74
N GLY A 157 4.20 34.98 -23.51
CA GLY A 157 2.78 34.95 -23.86
C GLY A 157 2.32 33.62 -24.49
N GLU A 158 3.09 33.09 -25.44
CA GLU A 158 2.79 31.80 -26.08
C GLU A 158 2.89 30.63 -25.09
N GLN A 159 3.81 30.69 -24.14
CA GLN A 159 3.92 29.69 -23.08
C GLN A 159 2.73 29.74 -22.13
N ILE A 160 2.24 30.94 -21.80
CA ILE A 160 0.99 31.11 -21.02
C ILE A 160 -0.21 30.52 -21.79
N ASP A 161 -0.28 30.70 -23.11
CA ASP A 161 -1.36 30.09 -23.92
C ASP A 161 -1.31 28.55 -23.86
N LYS A 162 -0.13 27.94 -23.93
CA LYS A 162 0.02 26.48 -23.75
C LYS A 162 -0.31 26.02 -22.34
N LEU A 163 0.05 26.80 -21.32
CA LEU A 163 -0.33 26.53 -19.93
C LEU A 163 -1.85 26.53 -19.74
N ILE A 164 -2.57 27.46 -20.39
CA ILE A 164 -4.03 27.51 -20.36
C ILE A 164 -4.65 26.26 -21.00
N GLU A 165 -4.11 25.78 -22.13
CA GLU A 165 -4.60 24.53 -22.74
C GLU A 165 -4.34 23.31 -21.84
N TYR A 166 -3.18 23.22 -21.20
CA TYR A 166 -2.89 22.21 -20.19
C TYR A 166 -3.91 22.26 -19.03
N ASN A 167 -4.15 23.45 -18.47
CA ASN A 167 -5.10 23.62 -17.37
C ASN A 167 -6.54 23.24 -17.79
N LYS A 168 -6.95 23.50 -19.04
CA LYS A 168 -8.23 23.01 -19.57
C LYS A 168 -8.30 21.48 -19.61
N HIS A 169 -7.23 20.81 -20.03
CA HIS A 169 -7.15 19.36 -20.03
C HIS A 169 -7.33 18.80 -18.61
N ASP A 170 -6.65 19.38 -17.61
CA ASP A 170 -6.73 18.92 -16.20
C ASP A 170 -8.14 19.10 -15.61
N VAL A 171 -8.82 20.21 -15.91
CA VAL A 171 -10.21 20.40 -15.47
C VAL A 171 -11.16 19.42 -16.17
N MET A 172 -10.92 19.10 -17.43
CA MET A 172 -11.70 18.10 -18.17
C MET A 172 -11.49 16.68 -17.61
N GLU A 173 -10.27 16.29 -17.31
CA GLU A 173 -9.96 15.00 -16.69
C GLU A 173 -10.48 14.91 -15.26
N THR A 174 -10.44 16.01 -14.50
CA THR A 174 -11.10 16.12 -13.19
C THR A 174 -12.60 15.91 -13.30
N LEU A 175 -13.25 16.52 -14.30
CA LEU A 175 -14.68 16.35 -14.56
C LEU A 175 -15.00 14.92 -15.03
N LYS A 176 -14.13 14.29 -15.83
CA LYS A 176 -14.25 12.88 -16.22
C LYS A 176 -14.20 11.97 -15.00
N PHE A 177 -13.25 12.20 -14.09
CA PHE A 177 -13.15 11.43 -12.85
C PHE A 177 -14.35 11.66 -11.92
N TYR A 178 -14.81 12.91 -11.78
CA TYR A 178 -16.04 13.25 -11.07
C TYR A 178 -17.24 12.44 -11.58
N ASN A 179 -17.40 12.33 -12.90
CA ASN A 179 -18.52 11.64 -13.53
C ASN A 179 -18.39 10.10 -13.55
N SER A 180 -17.29 9.52 -13.07
CA SER A 180 -17.15 8.07 -13.01
C SER A 180 -18.19 7.44 -12.06
N PRO A 181 -18.72 6.23 -12.36
CA PRO A 181 -19.77 5.61 -11.55
C PRO A 181 -19.42 5.50 -10.06
N LYS A 182 -18.24 4.96 -9.74
CA LYS A 182 -17.77 4.82 -8.35
C LYS A 182 -17.63 6.16 -7.64
N MET A 183 -17.18 7.20 -8.34
CA MET A 183 -17.08 8.54 -7.75
C MET A 183 -18.46 9.10 -7.43
N GLN A 184 -19.44 8.93 -8.33
CA GLN A 184 -20.81 9.37 -8.08
C GLN A 184 -21.43 8.61 -6.90
N GLU A 185 -21.19 7.30 -6.76
CA GLU A 185 -21.59 6.53 -5.58
C GLU A 185 -20.96 7.09 -4.30
N ALA A 186 -19.66 7.35 -4.30
CA ALA A 186 -18.95 7.92 -3.16
C ALA A 186 -19.48 9.33 -2.78
N ILE A 187 -19.80 10.16 -3.76
CA ILE A 187 -20.38 11.50 -3.53
C ILE A 187 -21.81 11.39 -2.99
N ASN A 188 -22.63 10.49 -3.53
CA ASN A 188 -24.01 10.31 -3.12
C ASN A 188 -24.10 9.79 -1.68
N LEU A 189 -23.24 8.85 -1.28
CA LEU A 189 -23.08 8.43 0.11
C LEU A 189 -22.90 9.64 1.04
N ARG A 190 -21.97 10.55 0.71
CA ARG A 190 -21.66 11.73 1.54
C ARG A 190 -22.82 12.71 1.62
N LYS A 191 -23.56 12.90 0.52
CA LYS A 191 -24.76 13.74 0.48
C LYS A 191 -25.84 13.18 1.39
N GLU A 192 -26.17 11.90 1.25
CA GLU A 192 -27.20 11.24 2.07
C GLU A 192 -26.85 11.27 3.56
N LEU A 193 -25.59 10.98 3.92
CA LEU A 193 -25.15 11.06 5.32
C LEU A 193 -25.20 12.50 5.85
N THR A 194 -24.86 13.49 5.01
CA THR A 194 -24.92 14.91 5.40
C THR A 194 -26.35 15.36 5.66
N GLU A 195 -27.27 14.99 4.77
CA GLU A 195 -28.70 15.30 4.93
C GLU A 195 -29.29 14.60 6.16
N LYS A 196 -28.92 13.33 6.39
CA LYS A 196 -29.47 12.53 7.50
C LYS A 196 -28.98 13.00 8.87
N TYR A 197 -27.70 13.37 9.00
CA TYR A 197 -27.08 13.62 10.30
C TYR A 197 -26.75 15.10 10.57
N GLY A 198 -26.95 15.99 9.60
CA GLY A 198 -26.65 17.41 9.75
C GLY A 198 -25.16 17.74 9.89
N ILE A 199 -24.28 16.77 9.62
CA ILE A 199 -22.82 16.92 9.64
C ILE A 199 -22.32 16.92 8.21
N ASP A 200 -21.48 17.88 7.85
CA ASP A 200 -20.92 17.96 6.51
C ASP A 200 -19.82 16.92 6.26
N PHE A 201 -20.19 15.85 5.54
CA PHE A 201 -19.32 14.74 5.12
C PHE A 201 -18.66 14.94 3.75
N THR A 202 -18.89 16.08 3.08
CA THR A 202 -18.56 16.31 1.66
C THR A 202 -17.14 15.88 1.26
N ASN A 203 -16.15 16.20 2.11
CA ASN A 203 -14.73 15.88 1.84
C ASN A 203 -14.14 14.86 2.83
N PHE A 204 -14.99 14.08 3.51
CA PHE A 204 -14.49 13.01 4.37
C PHE A 204 -14.07 11.83 3.50
N ASN A 205 -12.94 11.21 3.80
CA ASN A 205 -12.66 9.86 3.27
C ASN A 205 -13.50 8.81 4.00
N ASP A 206 -13.59 7.61 3.44
CA ASP A 206 -14.44 6.53 3.96
C ASP A 206 -14.10 6.15 5.41
N SER A 207 -12.81 6.11 5.77
CA SER A 207 -12.39 5.84 7.15
C SER A 207 -12.84 6.93 8.12
N LYS A 208 -12.80 8.19 7.69
CA LYS A 208 -13.25 9.33 8.50
C LYS A 208 -14.77 9.35 8.66
N ILE A 209 -15.52 8.94 7.63
CA ILE A 209 -16.97 8.72 7.72
C ILE A 209 -17.27 7.69 8.82
N GLY A 210 -16.61 6.53 8.76
CA GLY A 210 -16.78 5.47 9.76
C GLY A 210 -16.51 5.93 11.19
N ASN A 211 -15.38 6.62 11.41
CA ASN A 211 -15.02 7.15 12.72
C ASN A 211 -16.02 8.18 13.26
N GLN A 212 -16.42 9.14 12.42
CA GLN A 212 -17.38 10.16 12.81
C GLN A 212 -18.71 9.52 13.17
N PHE A 213 -19.15 8.53 12.40
CA PHE A 213 -20.39 7.83 12.65
C PHE A 213 -20.37 7.05 13.97
N PHE A 214 -19.29 6.32 14.25
CA PHE A 214 -19.12 5.60 15.52
C PHE A 214 -19.07 6.57 16.72
N GLN A 215 -18.32 7.67 16.58
CA GLN A 215 -18.22 8.71 17.60
C GLN A 215 -19.58 9.34 17.92
N MET A 216 -20.44 9.54 16.92
CA MET A 216 -21.78 10.08 17.15
C MET A 216 -22.64 9.14 17.99
N GLN A 217 -22.54 7.83 17.80
CA GLN A 217 -23.27 6.87 18.63
C GLN A 217 -22.77 6.91 20.08
N LEU A 218 -21.44 6.87 20.27
CA LEU A 218 -20.81 6.99 21.59
C LEU A 218 -21.27 8.24 22.34
N GLU A 219 -21.21 9.40 21.70
CA GLU A 219 -21.59 10.67 22.32
C GLU A 219 -23.11 10.81 22.51
N SER A 220 -23.93 10.06 21.75
CA SER A 220 -25.38 10.04 21.94
C SER A 220 -25.82 9.22 23.14
N GLU A 221 -25.11 8.11 23.42
CA GLU A 221 -25.38 7.24 24.56
C GLU A 221 -24.68 7.73 25.83
N ASN A 222 -23.43 8.19 25.68
CA ASN A 222 -22.60 8.69 26.76
C ASN A 222 -22.02 10.07 26.39
N PRO A 223 -22.73 11.16 26.70
CA PRO A 223 -22.27 12.52 26.44
C PRO A 223 -20.90 12.81 27.10
N ASP A 224 -20.02 13.50 26.37
CA ASP A 224 -18.64 13.84 26.78
C ASP A 224 -17.71 12.62 26.95
N SER A 225 -18.05 11.48 26.33
CA SER A 225 -17.22 10.27 26.31
C SER A 225 -15.94 10.45 25.49
N CYS A 226 -16.02 11.08 24.31
CA CYS A 226 -14.86 11.29 23.44
C CYS A 226 -14.15 12.63 23.69
N TYR A 227 -14.86 13.64 24.20
CA TYR A 227 -14.28 14.97 24.47
C TYR A 227 -14.58 15.46 25.89
N LYS A 228 -13.60 16.13 26.49
CA LYS A 228 -13.79 16.96 27.68
C LYS A 228 -13.74 18.43 27.31
N THR A 229 -14.72 19.20 27.75
CA THR A 229 -14.70 20.66 27.62
C THR A 229 -13.91 21.27 28.78
N LEU A 230 -12.90 22.06 28.49
CA LEU A 230 -12.13 22.82 29.47
C LEU A 230 -12.90 24.08 29.92
N PRO A 231 -12.53 24.69 31.07
CA PRO A 231 -13.20 25.90 31.56
C PRO A 231 -13.18 27.10 30.59
N ASP A 232 -12.21 27.14 29.67
CA ASP A 232 -12.09 28.14 28.61
C ASP A 232 -12.98 27.84 27.38
N GLY A 233 -13.81 26.79 27.43
CA GLY A 233 -14.67 26.33 26.35
C GLY A 233 -13.95 25.46 25.31
N LYS A 234 -12.65 25.20 25.46
CA LYS A 234 -11.88 24.38 24.52
C LYS A 234 -12.20 22.90 24.73
N LYS A 235 -12.61 22.22 23.65
CA LYS A 235 -12.75 20.75 23.65
C LYS A 235 -11.39 20.08 23.51
N VAL A 236 -11.10 19.13 24.39
CA VAL A 236 -9.90 18.29 24.37
C VAL A 236 -10.32 16.84 24.26
N MET A 237 -9.67 16.07 23.37
CA MET A 237 -9.95 14.65 23.20
C MET A 237 -9.60 13.87 24.47
N ARG A 238 -10.50 12.96 24.87
CA ARG A 238 -10.22 11.92 25.87
C ARG A 238 -9.52 10.76 25.17
N GLN A 239 -8.45 10.27 25.78
CA GLN A 239 -7.60 9.20 25.22
C GLN A 239 -6.95 8.43 26.37
N THR A 240 -6.67 7.13 26.16
CA THR A 240 -5.87 6.32 27.09
C THR A 240 -4.44 6.23 26.56
N LYS A 241 -3.54 7.04 27.12
CA LYS A 241 -2.12 7.02 26.75
C LYS A 241 -1.36 6.08 27.69
N ARG A 242 -0.65 5.11 27.12
CA ARG A 242 0.13 4.12 27.87
C ARG A 242 1.62 4.41 27.79
N LYS A 243 2.34 4.23 28.91
CA LYS A 243 3.81 4.30 28.94
C LYS A 243 4.44 3.02 28.41
N PHE A 244 3.78 1.90 28.68
CA PHE A 244 4.14 0.56 28.21
C PHE A 244 2.88 -0.27 28.06
N ILE A 245 2.98 -1.34 27.28
CA ILE A 245 1.97 -2.39 27.09
C ILE A 245 2.62 -3.67 27.59
N ASP A 246 2.01 -4.31 28.58
CA ASP A 246 2.46 -5.60 29.11
C ASP A 246 1.64 -6.70 28.46
N PHE A 247 2.33 -7.69 27.85
CA PHE A 247 1.65 -8.78 27.17
C PHE A 247 1.10 -9.81 28.16
N ASN A 248 1.53 -9.76 29.43
CA ASN A 248 0.92 -10.56 30.47
C ASN A 248 -0.52 -10.12 30.80
N ASP A 249 -0.90 -8.89 30.42
CA ASP A 249 -2.26 -8.34 30.59
C ASP A 249 -3.20 -8.70 29.41
N LEU A 250 -2.74 -9.51 28.44
CA LEU A 250 -3.57 -9.95 27.32
C LEU A 250 -4.69 -10.88 27.80
N LYS A 251 -5.93 -10.62 27.35
CA LYS A 251 -7.11 -11.44 27.64
C LYS A 251 -7.09 -12.78 26.88
N LEU A 252 -6.31 -13.75 27.36
CA LEU A 252 -6.05 -15.03 26.69
C LEU A 252 -6.63 -16.25 27.42
N ASP A 253 -7.54 -16.04 28.37
CA ASP A 253 -7.91 -17.05 29.37
C ASP A 253 -8.59 -18.30 28.80
N TYR A 254 -9.16 -18.22 27.59
CA TYR A 254 -9.82 -19.35 26.93
C TYR A 254 -8.95 -20.05 25.88
N ILE A 255 -7.72 -19.58 25.65
CA ILE A 255 -6.77 -20.22 24.73
C ILE A 255 -5.84 -21.11 25.52
N ASP A 256 -6.06 -22.42 25.42
CA ASP A 256 -5.13 -23.43 25.90
C ASP A 256 -4.53 -24.17 24.71
N PHE A 257 -3.21 -24.26 24.68
CA PHE A 257 -2.45 -24.93 23.62
C PHE A 257 -1.99 -26.29 24.12
N GLU A 258 -2.02 -27.30 23.25
CA GLU A 258 -1.53 -28.65 23.55
C GLU A 258 -0.09 -28.85 23.07
N LEU A 259 0.24 -28.31 21.89
CA LEU A 259 1.51 -28.49 21.21
C LEU A 259 2.64 -27.70 21.89
N PRO A 260 3.85 -28.30 22.06
CA PRO A 260 4.98 -27.66 22.70
C PRO A 260 5.38 -26.31 22.09
N GLN A 261 5.33 -26.19 20.76
CA GLN A 261 5.68 -24.96 20.05
C GLN A 261 4.76 -23.79 20.39
N PHE A 262 3.45 -24.04 20.54
CA PHE A 262 2.49 -22.99 20.87
C PHE A 262 2.48 -22.65 22.36
N LYS A 263 2.75 -23.63 23.23
CA LYS A 263 3.04 -23.37 24.65
C LYS A 263 4.28 -22.48 24.81
N ALA A 264 5.33 -22.74 24.03
CA ALA A 264 6.53 -21.91 24.01
C ALA A 264 6.22 -20.48 23.52
N LEU A 265 5.41 -20.34 22.46
CA LEU A 265 4.95 -19.04 21.96
C LEU A 265 4.21 -18.24 23.03
N MET A 266 3.22 -18.85 23.69
CA MET A 266 2.44 -18.22 24.76
C MET A 266 3.36 -17.79 25.93
N THR A 267 4.31 -18.65 26.30
CA THR A 267 5.28 -18.37 27.38
C THR A 267 6.19 -17.20 27.02
N TRP A 268 6.63 -17.10 25.76
CA TRP A 268 7.46 -16.01 25.28
C TRP A 268 6.66 -14.70 25.22
N LEU A 269 5.44 -14.73 24.67
CA LEU A 269 4.57 -13.56 24.55
C LEU A 269 4.28 -12.92 25.91
N ARG A 270 3.92 -13.71 26.93
CA ARG A 270 3.63 -13.19 28.28
C ARG A 270 4.81 -12.50 28.97
N LYS A 271 6.04 -12.66 28.47
CA LYS A 271 7.24 -11.97 29.00
C LYS A 271 7.50 -10.63 28.33
N GLN A 272 6.79 -10.31 27.24
CA GLN A 272 7.06 -9.12 26.45
C GLN A 272 6.45 -7.88 27.08
N LYS A 273 7.22 -6.79 27.04
CA LYS A 273 6.81 -5.47 27.49
C LYS A 273 7.29 -4.43 26.50
N ILE A 274 6.36 -3.74 25.85
CA ILE A 274 6.64 -2.87 24.71
C ILE A 274 6.27 -1.43 25.01
N THR A 275 6.96 -0.48 24.38
CA THR A 275 6.66 0.96 24.43
C THR A 275 6.01 1.46 23.16
N GLU A 276 6.18 0.73 22.05
CA GLU A 276 5.55 0.99 20.77
C GLU A 276 5.08 -0.32 20.12
N THR A 277 4.05 -0.22 19.28
CA THR A 277 3.41 -1.39 18.65
C THR A 277 4.11 -1.83 17.36
N LYS A 278 4.95 -0.98 16.75
CA LYS A 278 5.67 -1.30 15.52
C LYS A 278 6.96 -2.06 15.83
N GLY A 279 7.27 -3.06 15.02
CA GLY A 279 8.52 -3.82 15.11
C GLY A 279 8.59 -4.84 16.26
N VAL A 280 7.54 -4.98 17.07
CA VAL A 280 7.49 -5.89 18.23
C VAL A 280 7.77 -7.34 17.86
N PHE A 281 7.36 -7.75 16.67
CA PHE A 281 7.54 -9.11 16.17
C PHE A 281 8.63 -9.19 15.09
N SER A 282 9.45 -8.16 14.94
CA SER A 282 10.46 -8.10 13.87
C SER A 282 11.86 -8.18 14.45
N ASP A 283 12.78 -8.72 13.66
CA ASP A 283 14.21 -8.77 13.94
C ASP A 283 14.58 -9.36 15.32
N ILE A 284 14.06 -10.55 15.64
CA ILE A 284 14.23 -11.19 16.95
C ILE A 284 15.40 -12.18 16.93
N GLU A 285 16.45 -11.89 17.70
CA GLU A 285 17.59 -12.79 17.84
C GLU A 285 17.28 -14.06 18.62
N GLU A 286 18.04 -15.12 18.32
CA GLU A 286 17.89 -16.43 18.96
C GLU A 286 17.88 -16.37 20.49
N HIS A 287 18.79 -15.57 21.07
CA HIS A 287 18.90 -15.44 22.52
C HIS A 287 17.68 -14.78 23.17
N ASN A 288 16.95 -13.94 22.42
CA ASN A 288 15.72 -13.28 22.88
C ASN A 288 14.48 -14.18 22.72
N LEU A 289 14.50 -15.13 21.79
CA LEU A 289 13.46 -16.15 21.64
C LEU A 289 13.57 -17.24 22.72
N GLY A 290 14.79 -17.58 23.15
CA GLY A 290 15.02 -18.65 24.11
C GLY A 290 14.53 -20.00 23.58
N GLU A 291 13.71 -20.70 24.37
CA GLU A 291 13.16 -22.01 23.99
C GLU A 291 12.32 -21.96 22.70
N LEU A 292 11.71 -20.82 22.39
CA LEU A 292 10.88 -20.66 21.19
C LEU A 292 11.68 -20.84 19.90
N ALA A 293 12.98 -20.51 19.91
CA ALA A 293 13.85 -20.57 18.75
C ALA A 293 13.93 -21.98 18.11
N LYS A 294 13.67 -23.03 18.90
CA LYS A 294 13.64 -24.43 18.43
C LYS A 294 12.54 -24.69 17.41
N TYR A 295 11.49 -23.87 17.41
CA TYR A 295 10.30 -24.01 16.58
C TYR A 295 10.18 -22.92 15.52
N CYS A 296 11.19 -22.04 15.40
CA CYS A 296 11.22 -20.96 14.42
C CYS A 296 12.14 -21.33 13.24
N GLU A 297 11.79 -20.86 12.06
CA GLU A 297 12.74 -20.64 10.97
C GLU A 297 13.64 -19.46 11.33
N MET A 298 14.95 -19.71 11.26
CA MET A 298 16.00 -18.78 11.66
C MET A 298 16.95 -18.51 10.50
N GLU A 299 17.28 -17.24 10.28
CA GLU A 299 18.26 -16.81 9.30
C GLU A 299 19.61 -16.54 9.96
N ILE A 300 20.68 -16.70 9.17
CA ILE A 300 22.04 -16.33 9.58
C ILE A 300 22.33 -14.94 9.04
N LYS A 301 22.48 -13.95 9.93
CA LYS A 301 23.06 -12.66 9.58
C LYS A 301 24.57 -12.70 9.81
N SER A 302 25.30 -11.89 9.06
CA SER A 302 26.76 -11.85 9.15
C SER A 302 27.33 -10.46 8.93
N VAL A 303 28.40 -10.15 9.66
CA VAL A 303 29.23 -8.96 9.49
C VAL A 303 30.66 -9.39 9.22
N LYS A 304 31.28 -8.81 8.18
CA LYS A 304 32.68 -9.07 7.85
C LYS A 304 33.60 -8.48 8.92
N LEU A 305 34.49 -9.31 9.46
CA LEU A 305 35.49 -8.89 10.44
C LEU A 305 36.71 -8.28 9.75
N LYS A 306 37.29 -7.25 10.37
CA LYS A 306 38.52 -6.62 9.89
C LYS A 306 39.73 -7.49 10.23
N THR A 307 40.63 -7.66 9.27
CA THR A 307 41.90 -8.36 9.45
C THR A 307 43.06 -7.50 8.98
N LYS A 308 44.26 -7.76 9.51
CA LYS A 308 45.51 -7.13 9.07
C LYS A 308 46.22 -8.02 8.05
N GLU A 309 45.84 -7.90 6.78
CA GLU A 309 46.48 -8.64 5.69
C GLU A 309 47.87 -8.09 5.34
N LEU A 310 48.78 -8.97 4.90
CA LEU A 310 50.06 -8.56 4.33
C LEU A 310 49.84 -7.80 3.02
N LYS A 311 50.56 -6.69 2.84
CA LYS A 311 50.50 -5.83 1.65
C LYS A 311 51.82 -5.89 0.88
N GLY A 312 51.75 -5.75 -0.45
CA GLY A 312 52.90 -5.80 -1.36
C GLY A 312 53.05 -7.15 -2.06
N ARG A 313 53.26 -7.13 -3.38
CA ARG A 313 53.30 -8.35 -4.23
C ARG A 313 54.45 -9.28 -3.86
N GLU A 314 55.65 -8.73 -3.69
CA GLU A 314 56.86 -9.51 -3.37
C GLU A 314 56.79 -10.15 -1.98
N ILE A 315 56.18 -9.48 -0.99
CA ILE A 315 56.04 -10.00 0.38
C ILE A 315 55.03 -11.16 0.43
N ARG A 316 53.98 -11.10 -0.40
CA ARG A 316 52.90 -12.10 -0.40
C ARG A 316 53.23 -13.34 -1.23
N LYS A 317 54.11 -13.21 -2.23
CA LYS A 317 54.44 -14.25 -3.20
C LYS A 317 54.88 -15.58 -2.55
N PRO A 318 55.76 -15.60 -1.53
CA PRO A 318 56.18 -16.85 -0.88
C PRO A 318 55.03 -17.63 -0.24
N TYR A 319 54.10 -16.92 0.41
CA TYR A 319 52.92 -17.52 1.04
C TYR A 319 51.93 -18.05 0.00
N LEU A 320 51.69 -17.29 -1.07
CA LEU A 320 50.81 -17.70 -2.16
C LEU A 320 51.34 -18.91 -2.91
N ASP A 321 52.67 -19.01 -3.11
CA ASP A 321 53.29 -20.16 -3.75
C ASP A 321 53.28 -21.39 -2.82
N LYS A 322 53.48 -21.21 -1.51
CA LYS A 322 53.32 -22.27 -0.51
C LYS A 322 51.87 -22.81 -0.45
N LEU A 323 50.86 -21.96 -0.62
CA LEU A 323 49.45 -22.40 -0.64
C LEU A 323 49.07 -23.20 -1.90
N LYS A 324 49.94 -23.28 -2.92
CA LYS A 324 49.73 -24.12 -4.11
C LYS A 324 50.32 -25.52 -3.96
N THR A 325 51.10 -25.77 -2.92
CA THR A 325 51.64 -27.11 -2.64
C THR A 325 50.66 -27.92 -1.81
N ASP A 326 50.87 -29.24 -1.76
CA ASP A 326 50.10 -30.11 -0.87
C ASP A 326 50.52 -29.85 0.58
N LEU A 327 49.64 -29.26 1.38
CA LEU A 327 49.86 -28.88 2.78
C LEU A 327 48.85 -29.64 3.64
N SER A 328 49.26 -29.99 4.87
CA SER A 328 48.28 -30.38 5.88
C SER A 328 47.32 -29.21 6.20
N ASP A 329 46.11 -29.52 6.67
CA ASP A 329 45.10 -28.50 7.00
C ASP A 329 45.63 -27.46 7.99
N ASP A 330 46.39 -27.88 9.00
CA ASP A 330 46.99 -26.99 10.00
C ASP A 330 48.04 -26.04 9.39
N GLU A 331 48.92 -26.56 8.52
CA GLU A 331 49.94 -25.76 7.85
C GLU A 331 49.35 -24.76 6.88
N ARG A 332 48.27 -25.16 6.19
CA ARG A 332 47.51 -24.29 5.31
C ARG A 332 46.84 -23.17 6.09
N ILE A 333 46.12 -23.51 7.17
CA ILE A 333 45.44 -22.54 8.06
C ILE A 333 46.43 -21.49 8.59
N LYS A 334 47.61 -21.95 9.05
CA LYS A 334 48.67 -21.07 9.54
C LYS A 334 49.19 -20.13 8.44
N THR A 335 49.49 -20.68 7.27
CA THR A 335 49.99 -19.90 6.12
C THR A 335 48.97 -18.85 5.66
N GLU A 336 47.67 -19.18 5.68
CA GLU A 336 46.59 -18.25 5.37
C GLU A 336 46.42 -17.16 6.44
N ASN A 337 46.56 -17.49 7.74
CA ASN A 337 46.50 -16.52 8.83
C ASN A 337 47.63 -15.50 8.74
N GLU A 338 48.85 -15.96 8.44
CA GLU A 338 50.00 -15.08 8.22
C GLU A 338 49.80 -14.17 7.00
N LEU A 339 49.16 -14.68 5.93
CA LEU A 339 48.94 -13.94 4.69
C LEU A 339 47.78 -12.93 4.76
N TYR A 340 46.62 -13.37 5.26
CA TYR A 340 45.36 -12.61 5.22
C TYR A 340 44.96 -12.02 6.57
N GLY A 341 45.66 -12.38 7.65
CA GLY A 341 45.42 -11.92 9.01
C GLY A 341 44.26 -12.61 9.71
N GLU A 342 44.26 -12.49 11.03
CA GLU A 342 43.18 -12.94 11.91
C GLU A 342 42.35 -11.74 12.40
N PRO A 343 41.07 -11.98 12.72
CA PRO A 343 40.21 -10.94 13.29
C PRO A 343 40.73 -10.52 14.68
N ASN A 344 40.52 -9.24 15.02
CA ASN A 344 40.88 -8.73 16.34
C ASN A 344 39.90 -9.26 17.39
N GLN A 345 40.41 -9.84 18.47
CA GLN A 345 39.60 -10.34 19.58
C GLN A 345 38.69 -9.25 20.17
N LYS A 346 39.16 -8.00 20.26
CA LYS A 346 38.36 -6.88 20.77
C LYS A 346 37.09 -6.65 19.94
N ASP A 347 37.20 -6.71 18.61
CA ASP A 347 36.07 -6.50 17.70
C ASP A 347 35.07 -7.67 17.82
N ILE A 348 35.57 -8.89 18.05
CA ILE A 348 34.75 -10.07 18.33
C ILE A 348 34.02 -9.91 19.66
N ASP A 349 34.72 -9.49 20.72
CA ASP A 349 34.14 -9.32 22.06
C ASP A 349 33.05 -8.24 22.08
N GLU A 350 33.23 -7.15 21.30
CA GLU A 350 32.19 -6.12 21.12
C GLU A 350 30.95 -6.69 20.41
N LEU A 351 31.12 -7.54 19.39
CA LEU A 351 30.01 -8.20 18.70
C LEU A 351 29.35 -9.28 19.56
N MET A 352 30.10 -10.05 20.35
CA MET A 352 29.55 -11.03 21.30
C MET A 352 28.71 -10.37 22.40
N LYS A 353 29.03 -9.13 22.80
CA LYS A 353 28.19 -8.37 23.73
C LYS A 353 26.84 -7.97 23.13
N LEU A 354 26.83 -7.68 21.82
CA LEU A 354 25.61 -7.32 21.09
C LEU A 354 24.79 -8.57 20.71
N HIS A 355 25.49 -9.65 20.35
CA HIS A 355 24.93 -10.90 19.85
C HIS A 355 25.51 -12.08 20.66
N PRO A 356 24.97 -12.36 21.86
CA PRO A 356 25.55 -13.34 22.80
C PRO A 356 25.68 -14.77 22.25
N MET A 357 24.84 -15.14 21.28
CA MET A 357 24.87 -16.46 20.62
C MET A 357 25.59 -16.43 19.26
N GLY A 358 26.33 -15.36 18.96
CA GLY A 358 27.09 -15.26 17.72
C GLY A 358 28.33 -16.15 17.69
N TRP A 359 28.86 -16.38 16.50
CA TRP A 359 30.08 -17.15 16.28
C TRP A 359 30.91 -16.61 15.12
N VAL A 360 32.21 -16.87 15.19
CA VAL A 360 33.15 -16.49 14.14
C VAL A 360 33.26 -17.61 13.12
N LYS A 361 33.17 -17.27 11.83
CA LYS A 361 33.32 -18.19 10.70
C LYS A 361 34.38 -17.69 9.73
N ARG A 362 35.29 -18.60 9.35
CA ARG A 362 36.25 -18.42 8.25
C ARG A 362 35.55 -18.68 6.91
N ASN A 363 35.73 -17.78 5.95
CA ASN A 363 35.14 -17.86 4.61
C ASN A 363 36.23 -17.89 3.53
N TYR A 364 36.11 -18.82 2.59
CA TYR A 364 36.99 -18.96 1.44
C TYR A 364 36.35 -18.34 0.20
N LEU A 365 36.99 -17.34 -0.39
CA LEU A 365 36.50 -16.66 -1.59
C LEU A 365 36.98 -17.37 -2.86
N LYS A 366 36.23 -17.23 -3.96
CA LYS A 366 36.62 -17.74 -5.29
C LYS A 366 37.98 -17.21 -5.77
N SER A 367 38.43 -16.07 -5.24
CA SER A 367 39.76 -15.50 -5.51
C SER A 367 40.91 -16.22 -4.80
N GLY A 368 40.63 -17.27 -4.01
CA GLY A 368 41.61 -17.97 -3.17
C GLY A 368 41.92 -17.23 -1.86
N LYS A 369 41.26 -16.10 -1.59
CA LYS A 369 41.43 -15.31 -0.37
C LYS A 369 40.60 -15.86 0.78
N THR A 370 41.19 -15.90 1.97
CA THR A 370 40.47 -16.15 3.22
C THR A 370 39.99 -14.85 3.86
N THR A 371 38.76 -14.84 4.36
CA THR A 371 38.16 -13.73 5.13
C THR A 371 37.42 -14.26 6.33
N TRP A 372 37.06 -13.38 7.27
CA TRP A 372 36.35 -13.75 8.49
C TRP A 372 35.03 -13.00 8.60
N SER A 373 34.05 -13.65 9.20
CA SER A 373 32.74 -13.08 9.50
C SER A 373 32.34 -13.43 10.92
N PHE A 374 31.65 -12.51 11.58
CA PHE A 374 30.88 -12.79 12.77
C PHE A 374 29.44 -13.03 12.35
N ASN A 375 28.85 -14.13 12.80
CA ASN A 375 27.54 -14.60 12.38
C ASN A 375 26.66 -14.77 13.62
N TRP A 376 25.36 -14.56 13.48
CA TRP A 376 24.38 -14.86 14.51
C TRP A 376 23.07 -15.28 13.87
N ARG A 377 22.20 -15.91 14.65
CA ARG A 377 20.87 -16.33 14.20
C ARG A 377 19.79 -15.38 14.68
N MET A 378 18.86 -15.07 13.80
CA MET A 378 17.67 -14.29 14.11
C MET A 378 16.52 -14.66 13.19
N THR A 379 15.30 -14.30 13.58
CA THR A 379 14.16 -14.30 12.69
C THR A 379 13.79 -12.87 12.29
N GLU A 380 13.55 -12.63 10.99
CA GLU A 380 13.10 -11.31 10.53
C GLU A 380 11.70 -10.99 11.03
N THR A 381 10.84 -12.00 11.17
CA THR A 381 9.51 -11.86 11.77
C THR A 381 9.18 -13.12 12.59
N LEU A 382 8.67 -12.94 13.80
CA LEU A 382 8.25 -14.02 14.70
C LEU A 382 7.48 -15.08 13.92
N ASN A 383 7.92 -16.32 13.98
CA ASN A 383 7.29 -17.40 13.23
C ASN A 383 7.31 -18.72 14.02
N ILE A 384 6.43 -19.66 13.65
CA ILE A 384 6.38 -21.01 14.19
C ILE A 384 6.15 -22.00 13.05
N VAL A 385 7.01 -23.01 12.96
CA VAL A 385 6.93 -24.08 11.96
C VAL A 385 6.12 -25.25 12.50
N ILE A 386 5.15 -25.73 11.71
CA ILE A 386 4.28 -26.86 12.06
C ILE A 386 4.13 -27.73 10.83
N ASN A 387 4.61 -28.98 10.90
CA ASN A 387 4.52 -29.92 9.78
C ASN A 387 5.06 -29.33 8.45
N GLY A 388 6.09 -28.48 8.53
CA GLY A 388 6.67 -27.78 7.37
C GLY A 388 5.90 -26.55 6.89
N PHE A 389 4.84 -26.13 7.59
CA PHE A 389 4.08 -24.91 7.34
C PHE A 389 4.46 -23.82 8.35
N THR A 390 4.95 -22.68 7.87
CA THR A 390 5.46 -21.59 8.71
C THR A 390 4.38 -20.54 8.97
N LEU A 391 3.91 -20.47 10.21
CA LEU A 391 3.02 -19.42 10.70
C LEU A 391 3.84 -18.19 11.08
N VAL A 392 3.64 -17.06 10.40
CA VAL A 392 4.33 -15.79 10.65
C VAL A 392 3.40 -14.82 11.40
N TYR A 393 3.88 -14.27 12.52
CA TYR A 393 3.15 -13.38 13.41
C TYR A 393 3.60 -11.94 13.23
N GLY A 394 2.72 -11.10 12.72
CA GLY A 394 2.98 -9.71 12.43
C GLY A 394 2.24 -8.75 13.36
N THR A 395 2.63 -7.49 13.32
CA THR A 395 1.93 -6.41 14.04
C THR A 395 0.52 -6.16 13.49
N GLY A 396 0.25 -6.54 12.24
CA GLY A 396 -1.06 -6.47 11.60
C GLY A 396 -1.90 -7.74 11.74
N GLY A 397 -1.29 -8.89 12.07
CA GLY A 397 -1.95 -10.18 12.15
C GLY A 397 -1.05 -11.33 11.71
N ILE A 398 -1.64 -12.53 11.55
CA ILE A 398 -0.96 -13.78 11.21
C ILE A 398 -0.98 -13.98 9.69
N HIS A 399 0.10 -14.55 9.16
CA HIS A 399 0.26 -14.88 7.75
C HIS A 399 0.99 -16.20 7.58
N ALA A 400 0.50 -17.04 6.68
CA ALA A 400 1.12 -18.27 6.25
C ALA A 400 0.54 -18.67 4.90
N SER A 401 1.37 -19.16 4.00
CA SER A 401 0.95 -19.65 2.71
C SER A 401 1.94 -20.68 2.21
N VAL A 402 1.43 -21.68 1.53
CA VAL A 402 2.23 -22.44 0.57
C VAL A 402 2.69 -21.51 -0.56
N GLU A 403 3.78 -21.87 -1.23
CA GLU A 403 4.34 -21.11 -2.33
C GLU A 403 4.49 -21.97 -3.58
N ASN A 404 4.34 -21.36 -4.76
CA ASN A 404 4.50 -21.98 -6.07
C ASN A 404 3.76 -23.33 -6.22
N LYS A 405 2.50 -23.40 -5.77
CA LYS A 405 1.71 -24.64 -5.76
C LYS A 405 0.27 -24.40 -6.18
N THR A 406 -0.28 -25.34 -6.93
CA THR A 406 -1.69 -25.35 -7.35
C THR A 406 -2.41 -26.58 -6.79
N TYR A 407 -3.59 -26.36 -6.23
CA TYR A 407 -4.48 -27.37 -5.67
C TYR A 407 -5.76 -27.47 -6.51
N TYR A 408 -6.28 -28.70 -6.64
CA TYR A 408 -7.55 -28.99 -7.30
C TYR A 408 -8.42 -29.85 -6.38
N SER A 409 -9.68 -29.46 -6.21
CA SER A 409 -10.68 -30.35 -5.64
C SER A 409 -10.99 -31.46 -6.65
N ASN A 410 -11.11 -32.70 -6.18
CA ASN A 410 -11.40 -33.89 -6.98
C ASN A 410 -12.37 -34.81 -6.23
N ASP A 411 -12.52 -36.07 -6.62
CA ASP A 411 -13.47 -37.00 -5.99
C ASP A 411 -13.08 -37.40 -4.55
N GLU A 412 -11.80 -37.31 -4.19
CA GLU A 412 -11.28 -37.71 -2.87
C GLU A 412 -11.02 -36.50 -1.96
N TYR A 413 -10.54 -35.39 -2.52
CA TYR A 413 -10.11 -34.21 -1.76
C TYR A 413 -10.91 -32.96 -2.11
N ILE A 414 -10.99 -32.04 -1.14
CA ILE A 414 -11.66 -30.74 -1.26
C ILE A 414 -10.81 -29.63 -0.64
N ILE A 415 -10.84 -28.46 -1.29
CA ILE A 415 -10.29 -27.20 -0.79
C ILE A 415 -11.40 -26.46 -0.04
N VAL A 416 -11.18 -26.18 1.24
CA VAL A 416 -12.13 -25.47 2.10
C VAL A 416 -11.48 -24.24 2.69
N ASP A 417 -12.17 -23.11 2.57
CA ASP A 417 -11.77 -21.80 3.07
C ASP A 417 -12.75 -21.38 4.17
N TYR A 418 -12.20 -20.96 5.30
CA TYR A 418 -12.95 -20.43 6.44
C TYR A 418 -12.49 -19.00 6.70
N ASP A 419 -13.38 -18.03 6.52
CA ASP A 419 -13.11 -16.59 6.69
C ASP A 419 -14.00 -16.01 7.79
N TYR A 420 -13.49 -15.08 8.59
CA TYR A 420 -14.23 -14.45 9.67
C TYR A 420 -15.35 -13.56 9.15
N ALA A 421 -16.53 -13.68 9.76
CA ALA A 421 -17.59 -12.70 9.61
C ALA A 421 -17.25 -11.39 10.36
N SER A 422 -16.41 -10.52 9.79
CA SER A 422 -15.97 -9.24 10.41
C SER A 422 -15.15 -9.43 11.71
N MET A 423 -13.93 -9.98 11.57
CA MET A 423 -13.03 -10.38 12.65
C MET A 423 -12.85 -9.35 13.78
N TYR A 424 -12.18 -8.22 13.52
CA TYR A 424 -11.83 -7.27 14.58
C TYR A 424 -13.06 -6.79 15.36
N PRO A 425 -14.17 -6.33 14.71
CA PRO A 425 -15.42 -6.04 15.40
C PRO A 425 -15.84 -7.10 16.42
N ASN A 426 -15.91 -8.37 15.99
CA ASN A 426 -16.36 -9.44 16.86
C ASN A 426 -15.35 -9.78 17.95
N ILE A 427 -14.05 -9.58 17.73
CA ILE A 427 -13.05 -9.70 18.79
C ILE A 427 -13.27 -8.63 19.87
N PHE A 428 -13.52 -7.37 19.49
CA PHE A 428 -13.85 -6.31 20.45
C PHE A 428 -15.11 -6.67 21.26
N ILE A 429 -16.17 -7.12 20.57
CA ILE A 429 -17.46 -7.45 21.18
C ILE A 429 -17.35 -8.66 22.12
N SER A 430 -16.89 -9.81 21.60
CA SER A 430 -16.94 -11.08 22.31
C SER A 430 -15.98 -11.15 23.50
N ASN A 431 -14.88 -10.39 23.45
CA ASN A 431 -13.86 -10.37 24.50
C ASN A 431 -13.94 -9.12 25.38
N LYS A 432 -14.95 -8.27 25.17
CA LYS A 432 -15.13 -6.97 25.85
C LYS A 432 -13.82 -6.17 25.87
N ILE A 433 -13.17 -6.05 24.71
CA ILE A 433 -11.98 -5.21 24.56
C ILE A 433 -12.49 -3.81 24.27
N HIS A 434 -12.00 -2.80 24.99
CA HIS A 434 -12.40 -1.42 24.77
C HIS A 434 -11.29 -0.48 25.23
N PRO A 435 -11.18 0.72 24.62
CA PRO A 435 -10.37 1.79 25.18
C PRO A 435 -10.79 2.09 26.62
N GLU A 436 -9.84 2.14 27.55
CA GLU A 436 -10.15 2.26 28.98
C GLU A 436 -11.02 3.50 29.30
N HIS A 437 -10.80 4.60 28.61
CA HIS A 437 -11.54 5.85 28.81
C HIS A 437 -12.97 5.87 28.25
N LEU A 438 -13.35 4.88 27.41
CA LEU A 438 -14.67 4.76 26.79
C LEU A 438 -15.60 3.75 27.47
N GLY A 439 -15.07 2.88 28.34
CA GLY A 439 -15.88 1.89 29.08
C GLY A 439 -16.37 0.71 28.22
N GLU A 440 -17.09 -0.22 28.87
CA GLU A 440 -17.64 -1.41 28.21
C GLU A 440 -18.74 -1.06 27.19
N GLU A 441 -19.39 0.09 27.35
CA GLU A 441 -20.42 0.61 26.45
C GLU A 441 -19.90 0.73 25.00
N PHE A 442 -18.60 0.93 24.83
CA PHE A 442 -17.94 0.87 23.52
C PHE A 442 -18.24 -0.44 22.77
N CYS A 443 -18.27 -1.58 23.48
CA CYS A 443 -18.53 -2.90 22.91
C CYS A 443 -20.02 -3.07 22.55
N ASP A 444 -20.91 -2.53 23.38
CA ASP A 444 -22.36 -2.57 23.16
C ASP A 444 -22.72 -1.78 21.88
N ILE A 445 -22.18 -0.58 21.72
CA ILE A 445 -22.35 0.22 20.49
C ILE A 445 -21.80 -0.52 19.27
N TYR A 446 -20.64 -1.16 19.41
CA TYR A 446 -20.06 -1.94 18.34
C TYR A 446 -21.00 -3.06 17.89
N LYS A 447 -21.59 -3.78 18.86
CA LYS A 447 -22.56 -4.85 18.63
C LYS A 447 -23.84 -4.32 17.98
N ASP A 448 -24.35 -3.20 18.44
CA ASP A 448 -25.56 -2.57 17.90
C ASP A 448 -25.34 -2.13 16.45
N LEU A 449 -24.20 -1.50 16.15
CA LEU A 449 -23.82 -1.15 14.78
C LEU A 449 -23.67 -2.38 13.87
N TYR A 450 -23.12 -3.48 14.40
CA TYR A 450 -22.99 -4.74 13.67
C TYR A 450 -24.36 -5.35 13.35
N LEU A 451 -25.28 -5.38 14.32
CA LEU A 451 -26.65 -5.87 14.13
C LEU A 451 -27.47 -4.96 13.21
N GLU A 452 -27.33 -3.64 13.35
CA GLU A 452 -28.03 -2.67 12.51
C GLU A 452 -27.58 -2.77 11.04
N ARG A 453 -26.29 -2.98 10.79
CA ARG A 453 -25.77 -3.27 9.44
C ARG A 453 -26.53 -4.41 8.77
N LYS A 454 -26.84 -5.49 9.50
CA LYS A 454 -27.54 -6.67 8.97
C LYS A 454 -28.99 -6.35 8.55
N LYS A 455 -29.61 -5.29 9.09
CA LYS A 455 -30.97 -4.85 8.74
C LYS A 455 -31.03 -4.08 7.41
N HIS A 456 -29.90 -3.55 6.95
CA HIS A 456 -29.83 -2.79 5.70
C HIS A 456 -29.40 -3.68 4.52
N PRO A 457 -30.05 -3.57 3.35
CA PRO A 457 -29.66 -4.34 2.17
C PRO A 457 -28.18 -4.14 1.81
N LYS A 458 -27.50 -5.24 1.43
CA LYS A 458 -26.13 -5.19 0.90
C LYS A 458 -26.09 -4.22 -0.30
N GLY A 459 -25.09 -3.34 -0.32
CA GLY A 459 -24.92 -2.32 -1.36
C GLY A 459 -25.62 -0.99 -1.08
N SER A 460 -26.48 -0.88 -0.07
CA SER A 460 -27.04 0.42 0.34
C SER A 460 -25.99 1.32 1.00
N ASN A 461 -26.14 2.65 0.85
CA ASN A 461 -25.25 3.65 1.44
C ASN A 461 -25.15 3.54 2.97
N LEU A 462 -26.26 3.26 3.64
CA LEU A 462 -26.26 3.01 5.09
C LEU A 462 -25.50 1.74 5.46
N ASN A 463 -25.73 0.62 4.76
CA ASN A 463 -24.97 -0.62 4.99
C ASN A 463 -23.46 -0.38 4.83
N LEU A 464 -23.06 0.40 3.83
CA LEU A 464 -21.68 0.81 3.62
C LEU A 464 -21.15 1.67 4.78
N ALA A 465 -21.89 2.70 5.22
CA ALA A 465 -21.50 3.53 6.37
C ALA A 465 -21.29 2.70 7.65
N TYR A 466 -22.19 1.76 7.96
CA TYR A 466 -22.01 0.84 9.09
C TYR A 466 -20.77 -0.03 8.92
N LYS A 467 -20.55 -0.60 7.72
CA LYS A 467 -19.33 -1.38 7.42
C LYS A 467 -18.05 -0.56 7.65
N LEU A 468 -18.05 0.70 7.21
CA LEU A 468 -16.93 1.61 7.37
C LEU A 468 -16.67 1.92 8.85
N ALA A 469 -17.72 2.17 9.64
CA ALA A 469 -17.60 2.42 11.08
C ALA A 469 -17.02 1.23 11.83
N LEU A 470 -17.50 0.02 11.55
CA LEU A 470 -16.96 -1.21 12.13
C LEU A 470 -15.47 -1.37 11.77
N ASN A 471 -15.08 -1.21 10.51
CA ASN A 471 -13.71 -1.48 10.10
C ASN A 471 -12.70 -0.38 10.49
N SER A 472 -13.13 0.90 10.56
CA SER A 472 -12.22 2.02 10.79
C SER A 472 -11.80 2.18 12.25
N VAL A 473 -12.65 1.79 13.20
CA VAL A 473 -12.43 2.03 14.64
C VAL A 473 -11.23 1.27 15.16
N TYR A 474 -11.07 -0.02 14.79
CA TYR A 474 -9.93 -0.84 15.20
C TYR A 474 -8.59 -0.13 14.94
N GLY A 475 -8.31 0.26 13.68
CA GLY A 475 -7.05 0.91 13.34
C GLY A 475 -6.85 2.26 14.05
N ASN A 476 -7.95 2.93 14.41
CA ASN A 476 -7.91 4.21 15.12
C ASN A 476 -7.72 4.07 16.63
N THR A 477 -7.75 2.86 17.20
CA THR A 477 -7.27 2.62 18.57
C THR A 477 -5.75 2.77 18.70
N ASN A 478 -5.00 2.63 17.60
CA ASN A 478 -3.55 2.87 17.55
C ASN A 478 -3.16 4.25 16.98
N ASN A 479 -4.15 5.10 16.66
CA ASN A 479 -3.91 6.43 16.09
C ASN A 479 -3.89 7.50 17.19
N LYS A 480 -2.71 8.08 17.48
CA LYS A 480 -2.54 9.11 18.53
C LYS A 480 -3.39 10.38 18.35
N TYR A 481 -3.95 10.61 17.16
CA TYR A 481 -4.84 11.73 16.85
C TYR A 481 -6.34 11.36 16.90
N SER A 482 -6.67 10.12 17.25
CA SER A 482 -8.03 9.61 17.33
C SER A 482 -8.59 9.70 18.75
N VAL A 483 -9.89 9.92 18.87
CA VAL A 483 -10.63 9.79 20.14
C VAL A 483 -10.70 8.35 20.65
N PHE A 484 -10.43 7.35 19.81
CA PHE A 484 -10.42 5.94 20.22
C PHE A 484 -9.06 5.47 20.75
N TYR A 485 -8.06 6.36 20.86
CA TYR A 485 -6.68 5.98 21.11
C TYR A 485 -6.51 5.25 22.45
N ASP A 486 -6.19 3.97 22.33
CA ASP A 486 -5.70 3.08 23.39
C ASP A 486 -4.92 1.94 22.70
N PRO A 487 -3.58 2.02 22.63
CA PRO A 487 -2.79 1.06 21.88
C PRO A 487 -2.80 -0.36 22.51
N GLN A 488 -3.16 -0.52 23.79
CA GLN A 488 -3.40 -1.85 24.36
C GLN A 488 -4.63 -2.50 23.75
N SER A 489 -5.69 -1.74 23.49
CA SER A 489 -6.89 -2.29 22.84
C SER A 489 -6.55 -2.83 21.45
N THR A 490 -5.69 -2.14 20.70
CA THR A 490 -5.17 -2.62 19.42
C THR A 490 -4.41 -3.93 19.57
N ILE A 491 -3.43 -3.99 20.49
CA ILE A 491 -2.60 -5.17 20.69
C ILE A 491 -3.43 -6.35 21.20
N ASN A 492 -4.32 -6.12 22.17
CA ASN A 492 -5.26 -7.13 22.65
C ASN A 492 -6.06 -7.71 21.48
N CYS A 493 -6.67 -6.86 20.64
CA CYS A 493 -7.44 -7.34 19.50
C CYS A 493 -6.58 -8.10 18.47
N THR A 494 -5.37 -7.61 18.18
CA THR A 494 -4.52 -8.16 17.11
C THR A 494 -3.84 -9.44 17.53
N VAL A 495 -3.24 -9.48 18.72
CA VAL A 495 -2.55 -10.67 19.24
C VAL A 495 -3.56 -11.76 19.57
N LEU A 496 -4.72 -11.41 20.16
CA LEU A 496 -5.79 -12.37 20.39
C LEU A 496 -6.31 -12.95 19.07
N GLY A 497 -6.50 -12.11 18.05
CA GLY A 497 -6.88 -12.55 16.72
C GLY A 497 -5.92 -13.56 16.10
N GLN A 498 -4.62 -13.35 16.28
CA GLN A 498 -3.60 -14.30 15.83
C GLN A 498 -3.67 -15.61 16.61
N LEU A 499 -3.72 -15.53 17.95
CA LEU A 499 -3.68 -16.71 18.81
C LEU A 499 -4.95 -17.56 18.73
N THR A 500 -6.11 -16.94 18.50
CA THR A 500 -7.37 -17.68 18.26
C THR A 500 -7.30 -18.48 16.97
N LEU A 501 -6.78 -17.91 15.88
CA LEU A 501 -6.50 -18.64 14.64
C LEU A 501 -5.45 -19.73 14.83
N THR A 502 -4.35 -19.43 15.55
CA THR A 502 -3.34 -20.43 15.90
C THR A 502 -3.95 -21.61 16.66
N ASN A 503 -4.91 -21.36 17.56
CA ASN A 503 -5.61 -22.41 18.28
C ASN A 503 -6.49 -23.26 17.36
N LEU A 504 -7.15 -22.64 16.36
CA LEU A 504 -7.89 -23.41 15.36
C LEU A 504 -6.95 -24.26 14.50
N VAL A 505 -5.80 -23.70 14.07
CA VAL A 505 -4.76 -24.46 13.36
C VAL A 505 -4.31 -25.65 14.19
N GLU A 506 -4.01 -25.47 15.48
CA GLU A 506 -3.66 -26.58 16.39
C GLU A 506 -4.71 -27.68 16.36
N LYS A 507 -5.99 -27.33 16.57
CA LYS A 507 -7.09 -28.29 16.62
C LYS A 507 -7.24 -29.06 15.32
N LEU A 508 -7.07 -28.40 14.18
CA LEU A 508 -7.18 -29.02 12.87
C LEU A 508 -6.03 -30.00 12.62
N VAL A 509 -4.77 -29.57 12.84
CA VAL A 509 -3.60 -30.40 12.54
C VAL A 509 -3.43 -31.58 13.50
N THR A 510 -3.99 -31.51 14.71
CA THR A 510 -3.93 -32.62 15.69
C THR A 510 -5.05 -33.63 15.52
N GLN A 511 -6.24 -33.21 15.08
CA GLN A 511 -7.44 -34.07 15.03
C GLN A 511 -7.76 -34.60 13.64
N VAL A 512 -7.30 -33.93 12.57
CA VAL A 512 -7.62 -34.31 11.19
C VAL A 512 -6.38 -34.92 10.55
N LYS A 513 -6.48 -36.20 10.21
CA LYS A 513 -5.38 -36.94 9.60
C LYS A 513 -5.18 -36.51 8.14
N ASP A 514 -3.92 -36.41 7.70
CA ASP A 514 -3.55 -36.07 6.32
C ASP A 514 -4.06 -34.69 5.85
N LEU A 515 -4.41 -33.78 6.78
CA LEU A 515 -4.77 -32.40 6.47
C LEU A 515 -3.54 -31.62 6.02
N GLU A 516 -3.66 -30.90 4.89
CA GLU A 516 -2.68 -29.92 4.45
C GLU A 516 -3.21 -28.50 4.68
N MET A 517 -2.42 -27.67 5.36
CA MET A 517 -2.65 -26.23 5.41
C MET A 517 -2.24 -25.61 4.07
N ILE A 518 -3.12 -24.80 3.48
CA ILE A 518 -2.81 -24.04 2.26
C ILE A 518 -2.45 -22.60 2.64
N GLN A 519 -3.34 -21.90 3.34
CA GLN A 519 -3.13 -20.52 3.79
C GLN A 519 -3.67 -20.32 5.22
N CYS A 520 -3.08 -19.38 5.94
CA CYS A 520 -3.60 -18.85 7.19
C CYS A 520 -3.31 -17.35 7.20
N ASN A 521 -4.33 -16.54 7.02
CA ASN A 521 -4.24 -15.09 7.04
C ASN A 521 -4.99 -14.53 8.25
N THR A 522 -4.88 -13.23 8.47
CA THR A 522 -5.50 -12.58 9.63
C THR A 522 -7.00 -12.77 9.68
N ASP A 523 -7.64 -12.91 8.53
CA ASP A 523 -9.06 -13.06 8.33
C ASP A 523 -9.54 -14.52 8.25
N GLY A 524 -8.66 -15.52 8.15
CA GLY A 524 -9.12 -16.89 8.01
C GLY A 524 -8.04 -17.91 7.65
N LEU A 525 -8.46 -19.12 7.33
CA LEU A 525 -7.56 -20.19 6.88
C LEU A 525 -8.17 -21.01 5.74
N THR A 526 -7.30 -21.58 4.93
CA THR A 526 -7.66 -22.47 3.83
C THR A 526 -6.94 -23.81 4.01
N VAL A 527 -7.69 -24.91 3.90
CA VAL A 527 -7.19 -26.28 4.10
C VAL A 527 -7.53 -27.17 2.91
N TYR A 528 -6.69 -28.17 2.68
CA TYR A 528 -6.92 -29.26 1.74
C TYR A 528 -7.10 -30.55 2.52
N ILE A 529 -8.30 -31.13 2.42
CA ILE A 529 -8.73 -32.25 3.25
C ILE A 529 -9.39 -33.34 2.40
N LYS A 530 -9.45 -34.56 2.92
CA LYS A 530 -10.31 -35.59 2.34
C LYS A 530 -11.77 -35.19 2.52
N ARG A 531 -12.59 -35.48 1.52
CA ARG A 531 -14.04 -35.22 1.58
C ARG A 531 -14.71 -35.96 2.73
N SER A 532 -14.20 -37.14 3.11
CA SER A 532 -14.68 -37.91 4.27
C SER A 532 -14.55 -37.17 5.59
N ASP A 533 -13.61 -36.23 5.69
CA ASP A 533 -13.29 -35.53 6.93
C ASP A 533 -13.97 -34.15 7.01
N ALA A 534 -14.72 -33.75 5.97
CA ALA A 534 -15.36 -32.44 5.90
C ALA A 534 -16.34 -32.17 7.07
N GLU A 535 -17.13 -33.17 7.47
CA GLU A 535 -18.04 -33.03 8.62
C GLU A 535 -17.30 -32.91 9.95
N LEU A 536 -16.17 -33.60 10.11
CA LEU A 536 -15.31 -33.48 11.29
C LEU A 536 -14.70 -32.09 11.37
N VAL A 537 -14.18 -31.57 10.26
CA VAL A 537 -13.61 -30.22 10.18
C VAL A 537 -14.67 -29.17 10.50
N ASP A 538 -15.87 -29.27 9.92
CA ASP A 538 -16.99 -28.35 10.21
C ASP A 538 -17.37 -28.39 11.69
N LYS A 539 -17.35 -29.57 12.32
CA LYS A 539 -17.59 -29.70 13.76
C LYS A 539 -16.50 -29.02 14.59
N ILE A 540 -15.22 -29.21 14.24
CA ILE A 540 -14.09 -28.57 14.93
C ILE A 540 -14.21 -27.04 14.86
N VAL A 541 -14.48 -26.50 13.68
CA VAL A 541 -14.67 -25.06 13.47
C VAL A 541 -15.88 -24.56 14.26
N SER A 542 -17.02 -25.26 14.23
CA SER A 542 -18.22 -24.87 14.97
C SER A 542 -18.02 -24.90 16.49
N ASP A 543 -17.29 -25.88 17.01
CA ASP A 543 -16.97 -25.95 18.45
C ASP A 543 -15.99 -24.84 18.85
N TRP A 544 -15.04 -24.50 17.98
CA TRP A 544 -14.12 -23.38 18.16
C TRP A 544 -14.84 -22.01 18.11
N ASP A 545 -15.77 -21.81 17.18
CA ASP A 545 -16.59 -20.59 17.05
C ASP A 545 -17.32 -20.28 18.36
N LYS A 546 -17.91 -21.30 19.00
CA LYS A 546 -18.60 -21.17 20.29
C LYS A 546 -17.67 -20.76 21.43
N VAL A 547 -16.44 -21.29 21.45
CA VAL A 547 -15.45 -20.99 22.51
C VAL A 547 -14.92 -19.57 22.35
N CYS A 548 -14.61 -19.15 21.12
CA CYS A 548 -14.06 -17.82 20.85
C CYS A 548 -15.13 -16.71 20.76
N GLY A 549 -16.40 -17.09 20.61
CA GLY A 549 -17.50 -16.15 20.34
C GLY A 549 -17.36 -15.50 18.96
N LEU A 550 -16.84 -16.23 17.98
CA LEU A 550 -16.62 -15.78 16.61
C LEU A 550 -17.48 -16.62 15.65
N GLU A 551 -17.55 -16.22 14.39
CA GLU A 551 -18.33 -16.89 13.35
C GLU A 551 -17.47 -16.99 12.08
N MET A 552 -17.23 -18.22 11.63
CA MET A 552 -16.54 -18.52 10.38
C MET A 552 -17.53 -18.78 9.23
N GLU A 553 -17.32 -18.11 8.10
CA GLU A 553 -18.02 -18.36 6.84
C GLU A 553 -17.22 -19.39 6.02
N LYS A 554 -17.88 -20.50 5.67
CA LYS A 554 -17.29 -21.57 4.86
C LYS A 554 -17.51 -21.31 3.37
N VAL A 555 -16.44 -21.48 2.59
CA VAL A 555 -16.43 -21.49 1.14
C VAL A 555 -15.65 -22.72 0.65
N THR A 556 -16.04 -23.26 -0.50
CA THR A 556 -15.31 -24.32 -1.19
C THR A 556 -14.78 -23.83 -2.54
N TYR A 557 -13.57 -24.27 -2.87
CA TYR A 557 -12.92 -23.93 -4.14
C TYR A 557 -12.76 -25.16 -5.01
N LYS A 558 -13.03 -25.00 -6.31
CA LYS A 558 -12.70 -25.99 -7.33
C LYS A 558 -11.19 -26.09 -7.55
N MET A 559 -10.51 -24.95 -7.53
CA MET A 559 -9.05 -24.88 -7.59
C MET A 559 -8.52 -23.65 -6.88
N MET A 560 -7.27 -23.73 -6.45
CA MET A 560 -6.52 -22.60 -5.91
C MET A 560 -5.06 -22.67 -6.40
N ALA A 561 -4.64 -21.66 -7.16
CA ALA A 561 -3.29 -21.53 -7.71
C ALA A 561 -2.54 -20.41 -6.98
N ILE A 562 -1.43 -20.74 -6.33
CA ILE A 562 -0.79 -19.89 -5.34
C ILE A 562 0.67 -19.68 -5.68
N ALA A 563 1.06 -18.41 -5.80
CA ALA A 563 2.46 -18.04 -5.92
C ALA A 563 3.05 -17.78 -4.55
N ASP A 564 2.37 -16.93 -3.78
CA ASP A 564 2.69 -16.57 -2.41
C ASP A 564 1.42 -16.04 -1.71
N VAL A 565 1.56 -15.66 -0.44
CA VAL A 565 0.45 -15.19 0.41
C VAL A 565 -0.36 -14.03 -0.18
N ASN A 566 0.25 -13.17 -0.99
CA ASN A 566 -0.38 -11.99 -1.58
C ASN A 566 -0.79 -12.19 -3.05
N ASN A 567 -0.40 -13.31 -3.67
CA ASN A 567 -0.54 -13.53 -5.11
C ASN A 567 -1.13 -14.92 -5.38
N TYR A 568 -2.44 -14.99 -5.59
CA TYR A 568 -3.13 -16.25 -5.87
C TYR A 568 -4.41 -16.05 -6.71
N ILE A 569 -4.91 -17.16 -7.26
CA ILE A 569 -6.19 -17.29 -7.93
C ILE A 569 -6.96 -18.42 -7.25
N ALA A 570 -8.19 -18.16 -6.80
CA ALA A 570 -9.13 -19.16 -6.32
C ALA A 570 -10.36 -19.17 -7.22
N GLN A 571 -10.78 -20.35 -7.68
CA GLN A 571 -12.02 -20.54 -8.42
C GLN A 571 -13.05 -21.18 -7.50
N TYR A 572 -14.16 -20.49 -7.27
CA TYR A 572 -15.32 -21.02 -6.54
C TYR A 572 -15.97 -22.16 -7.33
N ASP A 573 -16.74 -23.01 -6.64
CA ASP A 573 -17.56 -24.04 -7.31
C ASP A 573 -18.59 -23.44 -8.28
N SER A 574 -18.99 -22.16 -8.09
CA SER A 574 -19.84 -21.42 -9.03
C SER A 574 -19.15 -21.10 -10.36
N GLY A 575 -17.82 -21.21 -10.43
CA GLY A 575 -16.98 -20.77 -11.55
C GLY A 575 -16.43 -19.35 -11.41
N ASP A 576 -16.91 -18.57 -10.42
CA ASP A 576 -16.39 -17.24 -10.15
C ASP A 576 -14.91 -17.29 -9.72
N LEU A 577 -14.17 -16.21 -9.99
CA LEU A 577 -12.76 -16.10 -9.68
C LEU A 577 -12.51 -15.04 -8.61
N LYS A 578 -11.81 -15.43 -7.54
CA LYS A 578 -11.12 -14.55 -6.60
C LYS A 578 -9.66 -14.45 -7.05
N MET A 579 -9.22 -13.26 -7.42
CA MET A 579 -7.83 -12.99 -7.82
C MET A 579 -7.23 -12.01 -6.82
N ASN A 580 -5.97 -12.22 -6.46
CA ASN A 580 -5.25 -11.32 -5.57
C ASN A 580 -3.87 -10.94 -6.13
N GLY A 581 -3.44 -9.71 -5.84
CA GLY A 581 -2.12 -9.21 -6.21
C GLY A 581 -1.86 -9.19 -7.72
N ARG A 582 -0.79 -9.85 -8.16
CA ARG A 582 -0.31 -9.83 -9.56
C ARG A 582 -1.25 -10.49 -10.57
N TYR A 583 -2.34 -11.14 -10.11
CA TYR A 583 -3.36 -11.75 -10.96
C TYR A 583 -4.62 -10.88 -11.14
N GLU A 584 -4.75 -9.77 -10.40
CA GLU A 584 -5.88 -8.85 -10.57
C GLU A 584 -5.75 -8.06 -11.87
N TYR A 585 -6.70 -8.21 -12.80
CA TYR A 585 -6.72 -7.46 -14.06
C TYR A 585 -8.05 -6.74 -14.34
N ARG A 586 -9.11 -7.06 -13.59
CA ARG A 586 -10.42 -6.41 -13.71
C ARG A 586 -10.38 -4.98 -13.18
N ASP A 587 -11.27 -4.13 -13.67
CA ASP A 587 -11.42 -2.77 -13.15
C ASP A 587 -12.57 -2.72 -12.12
N ALA A 588 -12.23 -2.40 -10.87
CA ALA A 588 -13.19 -2.31 -9.78
C ALA A 588 -14.29 -1.24 -10.01
N HIS A 589 -14.09 -0.30 -10.94
CA HIS A 589 -15.04 0.78 -11.24
C HIS A 589 -16.07 0.40 -12.31
N THR A 590 -15.85 -0.70 -13.02
CA THR A 590 -16.74 -1.16 -14.09
C THR A 590 -17.23 -2.58 -13.90
N HIS A 591 -16.51 -3.40 -13.12
CA HIS A 591 -16.91 -4.77 -12.86
C HIS A 591 -18.10 -4.83 -11.87
N PRO A 592 -19.17 -5.59 -12.16
CA PRO A 592 -20.39 -5.62 -11.32
C PRO A 592 -20.17 -6.04 -9.87
N SER A 593 -19.17 -6.87 -9.59
CA SER A 593 -18.84 -7.30 -8.23
C SER A 593 -17.98 -6.29 -7.45
N GLY A 594 -17.49 -5.22 -8.11
CA GLY A 594 -16.53 -4.27 -7.54
C GLY A 594 -15.13 -4.85 -7.31
N GLN A 595 -14.87 -6.10 -7.72
CA GLN A 595 -13.55 -6.73 -7.60
C GLN A 595 -12.59 -6.27 -8.70
N GLY A 596 -11.32 -6.10 -8.33
CA GLY A 596 -10.24 -5.74 -9.23
C GLY A 596 -9.49 -4.48 -8.80
N LEU A 597 -8.75 -3.91 -9.74
CA LEU A 597 -7.85 -2.80 -9.49
C LEU A 597 -8.62 -1.48 -9.35
N ASP A 598 -8.36 -0.77 -8.24
CA ASP A 598 -8.80 0.58 -7.98
C ASP A 598 -7.89 1.61 -8.70
N MET A 599 -8.31 2.89 -8.76
CA MET A 599 -7.63 3.94 -9.54
C MET A 599 -6.26 4.34 -9.00
N HIS A 600 -5.91 3.98 -7.77
CA HIS A 600 -4.57 4.20 -7.22
C HIS A 600 -3.60 3.07 -7.58
N GLN A 601 -4.12 1.88 -7.90
CA GLN A 601 -3.31 0.71 -8.21
C GLN A 601 -2.71 0.79 -9.62
N ASN A 602 -1.67 0.01 -9.86
CA ASN A 602 -0.98 0.01 -11.15
C ASN A 602 -1.70 -0.90 -12.16
N LYS A 603 -2.23 -0.29 -13.23
CA LYS A 603 -2.90 -0.96 -14.34
C LYS A 603 -2.02 -1.15 -15.58
N SER A 604 -0.68 -1.15 -15.43
CA SER A 604 0.22 -1.48 -16.55
C SER A 604 -0.02 -2.90 -17.09
N ALA A 605 0.00 -3.02 -18.41
CA ALA A 605 0.04 -4.28 -19.17
C ALA A 605 -0.97 -5.33 -18.68
N LEU A 606 -2.25 -4.95 -18.52
CA LEU A 606 -3.30 -5.83 -18.01
C LEU A 606 -3.45 -7.12 -18.82
N ILE A 607 -3.09 -7.11 -20.12
CA ILE A 607 -3.15 -8.31 -20.97
C ILE A 607 -2.26 -9.45 -20.45
N ILE A 608 -1.14 -9.14 -19.76
CA ILE A 608 -0.24 -10.13 -19.17
C ILE A 608 -0.97 -10.91 -18.08
N ARG A 609 -1.67 -10.18 -17.20
CA ARG A 609 -2.40 -10.75 -16.07
C ARG A 609 -3.61 -11.54 -16.55
N GLU A 610 -4.38 -10.99 -17.49
CA GLU A 610 -5.51 -11.70 -18.09
C GLU A 610 -5.06 -13.01 -18.76
N ALA A 611 -4.01 -12.97 -19.57
CA ALA A 611 -3.50 -14.16 -20.26
C ALA A 611 -3.05 -15.24 -19.29
N ALA A 612 -2.34 -14.87 -18.22
CA ALA A 612 -1.93 -15.81 -17.18
C ALA A 612 -3.14 -16.44 -16.47
N VAL A 613 -4.13 -15.63 -16.05
CA VAL A 613 -5.33 -16.13 -15.38
C VAL A 613 -6.10 -17.11 -16.27
N ARG A 614 -6.29 -16.79 -17.55
CA ARG A 614 -6.99 -17.68 -18.50
C ARG A 614 -6.22 -18.95 -18.80
N CYS A 615 -4.89 -18.89 -18.84
CA CYS A 615 -4.06 -20.09 -18.95
C CYS A 615 -4.25 -21.01 -17.74
N ILE A 616 -4.18 -20.46 -16.53
CA ILE A 616 -4.28 -21.22 -15.27
C ILE A 616 -5.68 -21.81 -15.08
N THR A 617 -6.74 -21.05 -15.38
CA THR A 617 -8.12 -21.43 -15.04
C THR A 617 -8.90 -22.09 -16.18
N GLU A 618 -8.57 -21.77 -17.44
CA GLU A 618 -9.29 -22.24 -18.63
C GLU A 618 -8.40 -23.12 -19.54
N GLY A 619 -7.10 -23.22 -19.27
CA GLY A 619 -6.14 -23.95 -20.12
C GLY A 619 -5.86 -23.27 -21.47
N ILE A 620 -6.22 -21.98 -21.62
CA ILE A 620 -6.00 -21.24 -22.86
C ILE A 620 -4.53 -20.77 -22.93
N PRO A 621 -3.76 -21.15 -23.97
CA PRO A 621 -2.36 -20.71 -24.08
C PRO A 621 -2.23 -19.19 -24.01
N VAL A 622 -1.26 -18.68 -23.26
CA VAL A 622 -1.07 -17.23 -23.03
C VAL A 622 -0.94 -16.47 -24.35
N GLU A 623 -0.27 -17.06 -25.35
CA GLU A 623 -0.09 -16.48 -26.68
C GLU A 623 -1.42 -16.23 -27.39
N HIS A 624 -2.41 -17.09 -27.15
CA HIS A 624 -3.72 -16.96 -27.76
C HIS A 624 -4.44 -15.70 -27.27
N THR A 625 -4.47 -15.49 -25.95
CA THR A 625 -5.11 -14.32 -25.33
C THR A 625 -4.39 -13.04 -25.75
N ILE A 626 -3.05 -13.02 -25.66
CA ILE A 626 -2.25 -11.85 -25.98
C ILE A 626 -2.37 -11.47 -27.46
N LYS A 627 -2.20 -12.42 -28.40
CA LYS A 627 -2.23 -12.13 -29.84
C LYS A 627 -3.63 -11.79 -30.37
N LYS A 628 -4.69 -12.17 -29.64
CA LYS A 628 -6.08 -11.82 -30.00
C LYS A 628 -6.56 -10.51 -29.38
N CYS A 629 -5.81 -9.92 -28.45
CA CYS A 629 -6.18 -8.63 -27.85
C CYS A 629 -6.22 -7.54 -28.93
N LYS A 630 -7.31 -6.76 -28.92
CA LYS A 630 -7.56 -5.65 -29.85
C LYS A 630 -7.62 -4.29 -29.16
N ASP A 631 -7.52 -4.27 -27.82
CA ASP A 631 -7.51 -3.03 -27.06
C ASP A 631 -6.04 -2.61 -26.82
N PRO A 632 -5.57 -1.51 -27.43
CA PRO A 632 -4.19 -1.07 -27.25
C PRO A 632 -3.90 -0.67 -25.79
N PHE A 633 -4.89 -0.25 -25.01
CA PHE A 633 -4.69 0.14 -23.62
C PHE A 633 -4.21 -1.03 -22.74
N ASP A 634 -4.57 -2.27 -23.07
CA ASP A 634 -4.16 -3.44 -22.28
C ASP A 634 -2.66 -3.77 -22.45
N PHE A 635 -1.99 -3.20 -23.45
CA PHE A 635 -0.54 -3.29 -23.65
C PHE A 635 0.23 -2.14 -23.00
N MET A 636 -0.44 -1.06 -22.58
CA MET A 636 0.21 0.14 -22.08
C MET A 636 0.83 -0.08 -20.70
N LEU A 637 2.05 0.40 -20.53
CA LEU A 637 2.75 0.55 -19.27
C LEU A 637 2.85 2.03 -18.90
N ARG A 638 3.11 2.29 -17.62
CA ARG A 638 3.48 3.61 -17.12
C ARG A 638 4.80 3.60 -16.38
N THR A 639 5.50 4.73 -16.44
CA THR A 639 6.59 5.05 -15.53
C THR A 639 6.35 6.41 -14.89
N LYS A 640 6.87 6.59 -13.68
CA LYS A 640 6.84 7.86 -12.95
C LYS A 640 8.24 8.17 -12.44
N VAL A 641 8.81 9.26 -12.94
CA VAL A 641 10.12 9.77 -12.54
C VAL A 641 9.93 11.00 -11.64
N PRO A 642 10.59 11.09 -10.47
CA PRO A 642 10.51 12.28 -9.62
C PRO A 642 11.00 13.53 -10.35
N ARG A 643 10.48 14.72 -10.05
CA ARG A 643 10.89 15.98 -10.69
C ARG A 643 12.38 16.32 -10.56
N SER A 644 13.06 15.77 -9.54
CA SER A 644 14.52 15.89 -9.40
C SER A 644 15.31 15.02 -10.37
N SER A 645 14.64 14.22 -11.20
CA SER A 645 15.19 13.28 -12.16
C SER A 645 14.51 13.49 -13.52
N ARG A 646 15.15 13.02 -14.60
CA ARG A 646 14.59 13.09 -15.96
C ARG A 646 14.45 11.72 -16.58
N LEU A 647 13.58 11.61 -17.58
CA LEU A 647 13.35 10.41 -18.35
C LEU A 647 13.81 10.63 -19.80
N GLU A 648 14.60 9.72 -20.32
CA GLU A 648 15.14 9.76 -21.68
C GLU A 648 14.73 8.51 -22.44
N LEU A 649 14.42 8.67 -23.73
CA LEU A 649 14.28 7.58 -24.70
C LEU A 649 15.51 7.59 -25.61
N ARG A 650 16.36 6.59 -25.46
CA ARG A 650 17.68 6.51 -26.13
C ARG A 650 17.66 5.50 -27.27
N TYR A 651 18.12 5.91 -28.45
CA TYR A 651 18.20 5.07 -29.64
C TYR A 651 19.64 4.68 -29.90
N TYR A 652 19.87 3.43 -30.30
CA TYR A 652 21.19 2.88 -30.56
C TYR A 652 21.23 2.30 -31.96
N ASP A 653 22.40 2.32 -32.60
CA ASP A 653 22.62 1.64 -33.87
C ASP A 653 22.92 0.13 -33.69
N SER A 654 23.22 -0.57 -34.79
CA SER A 654 23.54 -2.00 -34.78
C SER A 654 24.84 -2.35 -34.06
N ASP A 655 25.76 -1.38 -33.92
CA ASP A 655 27.03 -1.56 -33.23
C ASP A 655 26.92 -1.23 -31.72
N GLY A 656 25.76 -0.72 -31.29
CA GLY A 656 25.45 -0.39 -29.90
C GLY A 656 25.81 1.05 -29.53
N GLU A 657 26.12 1.89 -30.49
CA GLU A 657 26.44 3.30 -30.26
C GLU A 657 25.17 4.15 -30.17
N LEU A 658 25.17 5.11 -29.24
CA LEU A 658 24.03 6.00 -28.99
C LEU A 658 23.88 6.99 -30.15
N ILE A 659 22.77 6.91 -30.88
CA ILE A 659 22.50 7.77 -32.05
C ILE A 659 21.56 8.94 -31.74
N ASN A 660 20.64 8.79 -30.80
CA ASN A 660 19.68 9.83 -30.45
C ASN A 660 19.17 9.67 -29.02
N THR A 661 18.84 10.80 -28.38
CA THR A 661 18.23 10.85 -27.06
C THR A 661 17.08 11.84 -27.07
N GLU A 662 15.88 11.35 -26.74
CA GLU A 662 14.68 12.18 -26.65
C GLU A 662 14.24 12.31 -25.19
N LEU A 663 14.16 13.55 -24.69
CA LEU A 663 13.61 13.81 -23.37
C LEU A 663 12.10 13.49 -23.35
N GLN A 664 11.67 12.74 -22.34
CA GLN A 664 10.28 12.35 -22.14
C GLN A 664 9.72 13.03 -20.89
N GLN A 665 8.39 13.18 -20.84
CA GLN A 665 7.74 13.67 -19.63
C GLN A 665 7.90 12.70 -18.45
N ASN A 666 7.86 13.23 -17.23
CA ASN A 666 8.18 12.45 -16.04
C ASN A 666 7.15 11.34 -15.75
N ILE A 667 5.87 11.57 -16.09
CA ILE A 667 4.83 10.53 -16.10
C ILE A 667 4.57 10.13 -17.55
N THR A 668 5.21 9.05 -17.97
CA THR A 668 5.14 8.59 -19.36
C THR A 668 4.37 7.29 -19.48
N ARG A 669 3.42 7.26 -20.41
CA ARG A 669 2.80 6.05 -20.94
C ARG A 669 3.63 5.53 -22.11
N TYR A 670 3.89 4.23 -22.13
CA TYR A 670 4.68 3.57 -23.17
C TYR A 670 4.22 2.13 -23.35
N TYR A 671 4.71 1.45 -24.39
CA TYR A 671 4.54 0.01 -24.56
C TYR A 671 5.83 -0.61 -25.10
N ILE A 672 5.99 -1.92 -24.88
CA ILE A 672 7.16 -2.66 -25.36
C ILE A 672 6.94 -3.02 -26.82
N ALA A 673 7.90 -2.64 -27.66
CA ALA A 673 7.75 -2.61 -29.11
C ALA A 673 8.91 -3.33 -29.82
N ASN A 674 8.71 -3.76 -31.07
CA ASN A 674 9.80 -4.39 -31.84
C ASN A 674 10.86 -3.36 -32.23
N ASN A 675 10.44 -2.12 -32.47
CA ASN A 675 11.31 -0.97 -32.73
C ASN A 675 11.07 0.13 -31.70
N GLY A 676 12.06 0.98 -31.47
CA GLY A 676 11.94 2.10 -30.52
C GLY A 676 13.27 2.38 -29.84
N GLY A 677 13.20 3.03 -28.68
CA GLY A 677 14.36 3.35 -27.85
C GLY A 677 14.38 2.59 -26.53
N LYS A 678 15.48 2.70 -25.80
CA LYS A 678 15.62 2.29 -24.40
C LYS A 678 15.15 3.43 -23.50
N LEU A 679 14.19 3.15 -22.61
CA LEU A 679 13.80 4.11 -21.59
C LEU A 679 14.83 4.13 -20.45
N VAL A 680 15.38 5.30 -20.16
CA VAL A 680 16.41 5.48 -19.14
C VAL A 680 16.02 6.62 -18.20
N LYS A 681 15.95 6.31 -16.90
CA LYS A 681 15.79 7.29 -15.84
C LYS A 681 17.16 7.81 -15.43
N ILE A 682 17.35 9.12 -15.49
CA ILE A 682 18.56 9.79 -15.02
C ILE A 682 18.29 10.49 -13.70
N MET A 683 19.06 10.10 -12.69
CA MET A 683 18.96 10.61 -11.33
C MET A 683 20.17 11.49 -10.99
N PRO A 684 19.98 12.49 -10.11
CA PRO A 684 21.04 13.37 -9.71
C PRO A 684 22.14 12.59 -8.94
N PRO A 685 23.36 13.15 -8.91
CA PRO A 685 24.48 12.60 -8.15
C PRO A 685 24.15 12.40 -6.67
N VAL A 686 24.88 11.49 -6.03
CA VAL A 686 24.81 11.29 -4.57
C VAL A 686 25.99 11.98 -3.90
N PRO A 687 25.92 12.35 -2.61
CA PRO A 687 27.03 13.05 -1.93
C PRO A 687 28.39 12.32 -1.99
N LYS A 688 28.36 10.99 -2.12
CA LYS A 688 29.55 10.14 -2.23
C LYS A 688 30.23 10.22 -3.61
N ASP A 689 29.50 10.63 -4.64
CA ASP A 689 29.97 10.76 -6.01
C ASP A 689 29.22 11.94 -6.67
N PRO A 690 29.59 13.18 -6.32
CA PRO A 690 28.79 14.38 -6.61
C PRO A 690 28.83 14.80 -8.08
N GLU A 691 29.73 14.24 -8.88
CA GLU A 691 29.89 14.58 -10.30
C GLU A 691 29.18 13.60 -11.23
N LYS A 692 28.71 12.46 -10.70
CA LYS A 692 28.19 11.37 -11.53
C LYS A 692 26.68 11.22 -11.41
N GLU A 693 25.99 11.56 -12.50
CA GLU A 693 24.58 11.19 -12.66
C GLU A 693 24.41 9.67 -12.68
N ARG A 694 23.28 9.19 -12.17
CA ARG A 694 23.00 7.76 -12.05
C ARG A 694 21.91 7.38 -13.04
N GLU A 695 22.19 6.39 -13.87
CA GLU A 695 21.29 5.93 -14.90
C GLU A 695 20.64 4.60 -14.51
N PHE A 696 19.34 4.48 -14.75
CA PHE A 696 18.57 3.26 -14.51
C PHE A 696 17.66 3.00 -15.72
N GLY A 697 17.91 1.90 -16.43
CA GLY A 697 17.04 1.47 -17.51
C GLY A 697 15.67 0.99 -16.98
N ILE A 698 14.60 1.39 -17.65
CA ILE A 698 13.23 0.89 -17.44
C ILE A 698 13.00 -0.17 -18.50
N ASP A 699 12.62 -1.39 -18.08
CA ASP A 699 12.52 -2.56 -18.96
C ASP A 699 13.77 -2.74 -19.84
N ALA A 700 14.95 -2.56 -19.24
CA ALA A 700 16.22 -2.32 -19.93
C ALA A 700 16.61 -3.34 -21.02
N SER A 701 16.05 -4.56 -20.96
CA SER A 701 16.28 -5.61 -21.97
C SER A 701 15.47 -5.40 -23.26
N TRP A 702 14.44 -4.57 -23.25
CA TRP A 702 13.48 -4.42 -24.34
C TRP A 702 13.52 -3.02 -24.95
N LEU A 703 12.95 -2.86 -26.14
CA LEU A 703 12.74 -1.56 -26.78
C LEU A 703 11.31 -1.09 -26.46
N ALA A 704 11.14 0.22 -26.32
CA ALA A 704 9.88 0.84 -25.99
C ALA A 704 9.56 1.99 -26.93
N LYS A 705 8.26 2.23 -27.14
CA LYS A 705 7.73 3.45 -27.74
C LYS A 705 6.89 4.18 -26.70
N THR A 706 7.15 5.47 -26.54
CA THR A 706 6.28 6.33 -25.72
C THR A 706 5.00 6.63 -26.48
N CYS A 707 3.88 6.69 -25.76
CA CYS A 707 2.54 6.80 -26.32
C CYS A 707 1.66 7.62 -25.39
N ASN A 708 2.09 8.84 -25.08
CA ASN A 708 1.34 9.73 -24.20
C ASN A 708 0.03 10.20 -24.83
N ASN A 709 -0.07 10.22 -26.16
CA ASN A 709 -1.31 10.40 -26.90
C ASN A 709 -1.63 9.12 -27.68
N MET A 710 -2.79 8.51 -27.45
CA MET A 710 -3.19 7.25 -28.10
C MET A 710 -3.35 7.36 -29.62
N LYS A 711 -3.44 8.57 -30.18
CA LYS A 711 -3.40 8.78 -31.64
C LYS A 711 -2.03 8.45 -32.25
N GLN A 712 -0.98 8.41 -31.43
CA GLN A 712 0.38 8.03 -31.82
C GLN A 712 0.63 6.53 -31.65
N PHE A 713 -0.34 5.79 -31.11
CA PHE A 713 -0.21 4.36 -30.96
C PHE A 713 -0.13 3.71 -32.34
N ASP A 714 0.84 2.82 -32.51
CA ASP A 714 0.93 1.92 -33.64
C ASP A 714 1.03 0.47 -33.12
N TRP A 715 0.62 -0.49 -33.94
CA TRP A 715 0.51 -1.89 -33.51
C TRP A 715 1.87 -2.63 -33.51
N ASP A 716 3.00 -1.91 -33.38
CA ASP A 716 4.36 -2.47 -33.35
C ASP A 716 4.68 -3.13 -31.99
N ILE A 717 3.79 -3.97 -31.50
CA ILE A 717 3.91 -4.66 -30.22
C ILE A 717 4.98 -5.76 -30.33
N ASN A 718 5.90 -5.80 -29.35
CA ASN A 718 6.77 -6.96 -29.16
C ASN A 718 6.03 -8.01 -28.34
N TYR A 719 5.36 -8.93 -29.02
CA TYR A 719 4.55 -9.96 -28.37
C TYR A 719 5.37 -10.90 -27.47
N ASP A 720 6.65 -11.12 -27.75
CA ASP A 720 7.50 -12.03 -26.98
C ASP A 720 7.71 -11.53 -25.55
N TYR A 721 7.85 -10.21 -25.35
CA TYR A 721 7.87 -9.61 -24.01
C TYR A 721 6.62 -10.01 -23.21
N TYR A 722 5.43 -9.66 -23.73
CA TYR A 722 4.17 -9.88 -23.02
C TYR A 722 3.91 -11.37 -22.77
N ILE A 723 4.26 -12.23 -23.73
CA ILE A 723 4.15 -13.69 -23.60
C ILE A 723 5.10 -14.19 -22.50
N SER A 724 6.36 -13.76 -22.51
CA SER A 724 7.35 -14.20 -21.52
C SER A 724 6.98 -13.77 -20.10
N GLU A 725 6.48 -12.55 -19.91
CA GLU A 725 6.01 -12.07 -18.62
C GLU A 725 4.76 -12.81 -18.15
N ALA A 726 3.84 -13.15 -19.07
CA ALA A 726 2.65 -13.94 -18.72
C ALA A 726 3.03 -15.36 -18.30
N LYS A 727 4.00 -16.00 -18.98
CA LYS A 727 4.50 -17.33 -18.60
C LYS A 727 5.13 -17.34 -17.21
N LYS A 728 5.90 -16.33 -16.84
CA LYS A 728 6.46 -16.20 -15.48
C LYS A 728 5.36 -16.20 -14.41
N LEU A 729 4.20 -15.60 -14.68
CA LEU A 729 3.06 -15.62 -13.76
C LEU A 729 2.41 -17.00 -13.66
N VAL A 730 2.38 -17.78 -14.76
CA VAL A 730 1.86 -19.16 -14.78
C VAL A 730 2.82 -20.11 -14.06
N GLU A 731 4.10 -20.07 -14.41
CA GLU A 731 5.14 -20.89 -13.78
C GLU A 731 5.23 -20.61 -12.27
N GLY A 732 5.01 -19.35 -11.87
CA GLY A 732 5.05 -18.91 -10.49
C GLY A 732 3.92 -19.44 -9.61
N VAL A 733 2.94 -20.21 -10.11
CA VAL A 733 1.96 -20.94 -9.28
C VAL A 733 2.18 -22.47 -9.32
N GLY A 734 3.28 -22.92 -9.94
CA GLY A 734 3.56 -24.34 -10.14
C GLY A 734 2.55 -25.04 -11.07
N ALA A 735 1.98 -24.30 -12.03
CA ALA A 735 0.99 -24.80 -13.00
C ALA A 735 1.61 -25.18 -14.35
#